data_AF-A0A1Y4BJ15-F1
#
_entry.id   AF-A0A1Y4BJ15-F1
#
_cell.length_a   1.000
_cell.length_b   1.000
_cell.length_c   1.000
_cell.angle_alpha   90.00
_cell.angle_beta   90.00
_cell.angle_gamma   90.00
#
_symmetry.space_group_name_H-M   'P 1'
#
loop_
_entity.id
_entity.type
_entity.pdbx_description
1 polymer ?
#
loop_
_entity_poly.entity_id
_entity_poly.type
_entity_poly.pdbx_seq_one_letter_code
_entity_poly.pdbx_strand_id
1 'polypeptide(L)'
;MPASLAVCPLLALALLAGGAFFLVRHEAAHERRPRGASLCWLSAPALALLFAAVWCLLGLYRGGVGELLALDAAALVAGAAALFRDRLLALLDGTPHPRAARLGLSAAALLVCAYLGHLALELPYNFVALAFEIEPFYVLLETALIAGILLFLLLLFQRSGAGLALGVTTLWVAGLAQFFVKEFKGTAILPSDLLALGTAATVSGGYVYEIDGPVLLGLCCVMLACAVATLSVTPSPRPGRTRAFLVRAHVAGALVALVALGGCMGVPSYEKLFGMKPNYWNILSNYCRRGMLTTFVTLVQNMRIEVPEGYDDASAAELEASYAQTYDEARGSSEARTAAEAQFSEVRPSVICIMDEAFSDLSIYEGKAWGYEGPSFYSNVSAALMRGSAATSVLGAGTCNSEFELLTGVAVPYVGDGKYPYQLYDLSESPSLAKQFSELGYETTAMHPNNPNNWNRSVIYEQLGFDRFLSFEDFPHQPALHNGVTDGVTYDKILEILGSSDEPQFIFDVTMQNHGGYENDDIPEELYVDRPVDGLDESYQAQLNEYLSCIAQSDRDLQKFLATLWNLDRPVVVVFFGDHQPSFASELNDLIYADEDPESPEHIARTYQTTYLIWANYDVLGNDQVSQTLDAGVSTLGAMMAEAIGAPLTDFQKAQLVATETMPILHSVGVHTTDGSLIPIDDVDALPEAYDDLARITYLEFASNLE
;
A
#
# COMPACT_ATOMS: atom_id res chain seq x y z
N MET A 1 32.73 -4.96 -21.83
CA MET A 1 31.63 -5.80 -22.36
C MET A 1 30.36 -5.03 -22.75
N PRO A 2 29.96 -3.90 -22.14
CA PRO A 2 28.70 -3.23 -22.53
C PRO A 2 28.73 -2.61 -23.95
N ALA A 3 29.82 -1.94 -24.32
CA ALA A 3 29.95 -1.29 -25.62
C ALA A 3 29.92 -2.26 -26.83
N SER A 4 30.28 -3.54 -26.64
CA SER A 4 30.19 -4.55 -27.70
C SER A 4 28.76 -5.01 -27.99
N LEU A 5 27.84 -4.87 -27.02
CA LEU A 5 26.42 -5.22 -27.20
C LEU A 5 25.70 -4.20 -28.10
N ALA A 6 26.12 -2.93 -28.07
CA ALA A 6 25.57 -1.87 -28.91
C ALA A 6 25.71 -2.14 -30.42
N VAL A 7 26.61 -3.04 -30.82
CA VAL A 7 26.81 -3.42 -32.23
C VAL A 7 25.54 -4.00 -32.85
N CYS A 8 24.76 -4.79 -32.10
CA CYS A 8 23.52 -5.40 -32.58
C CYS A 8 22.49 -4.34 -33.04
N PRO A 9 22.00 -3.45 -32.16
CA PRO A 9 21.02 -2.45 -32.56
C PRO A 9 21.55 -1.43 -33.57
N LEU A 10 22.86 -1.13 -33.55
CA LEU A 10 23.46 -0.24 -34.55
C LEU A 10 23.50 -0.86 -35.95
N LEU A 11 23.75 -2.17 -36.06
CA LEU A 11 23.68 -2.88 -37.34
C LEU A 11 22.25 -2.94 -37.87
N ALA A 12 21.27 -3.26 -37.01
CA ALA A 12 19.86 -3.24 -37.39
C ALA A 12 19.40 -1.84 -37.84
N LEU A 13 19.86 -0.79 -37.16
CA LEU A 13 19.58 0.60 -37.52
C LEU A 13 20.17 0.96 -38.89
N ALA A 14 21.40 0.51 -39.18
CA ALA A 14 22.02 0.69 -40.49
C ALA A 14 21.26 -0.05 -41.61
N LEU A 15 20.78 -1.27 -41.35
CA LEU A 15 19.94 -2.02 -42.27
C LEU A 15 18.61 -1.31 -42.56
N LEU A 16 17.97 -0.77 -41.51
CA LEU A 16 16.73 0.00 -41.64
C LEU A 16 16.94 1.26 -42.49
N ALA A 17 18.01 2.01 -42.23
CA ALA A 17 18.38 3.20 -43.00
C ALA A 17 18.70 2.85 -44.46
N GLY A 18 19.43 1.77 -44.70
CA GLY A 18 19.72 1.26 -46.05
C GLY A 18 18.47 0.87 -46.82
N GLY A 19 17.52 0.19 -46.17
CA GLY A 19 16.22 -0.15 -46.76
C GLY A 19 15.38 1.08 -47.12
N ALA A 20 15.34 2.08 -46.23
CA ALA A 20 14.68 3.36 -46.48
C ALA A 20 15.30 4.11 -47.67
N PHE A 21 16.64 4.18 -47.72
CA PHE A 21 17.36 4.78 -48.84
C PHE A 21 17.06 4.08 -50.17
N PHE A 22 17.06 2.75 -50.19
CA PHE A 22 16.73 1.98 -51.38
C PHE A 22 15.30 2.23 -51.85
N LEU A 23 14.32 2.26 -50.95
CA LEU A 23 12.92 2.57 -51.30
C LEU A 23 12.79 3.97 -51.91
N VAL A 24 13.37 4.99 -51.27
CA VAL A 24 13.35 6.37 -51.77
C VAL A 24 13.95 6.43 -53.18
N ARG A 25 15.09 5.77 -53.40
CA ARG A 25 15.74 5.72 -54.71
C ARG A 25 14.91 4.96 -55.75
N HIS A 26 14.28 3.85 -55.37
CA HIS A 26 13.45 3.05 -56.26
C HIS A 26 12.19 3.80 -56.71
N GLU A 27 11.50 4.48 -55.78
CA GLU A 27 10.34 5.32 -56.10
C GLU A 27 10.75 6.51 -56.99
N ALA A 28 11.88 7.16 -56.68
CA ALA A 28 12.40 8.25 -57.51
C ALA A 28 12.73 7.80 -58.94
N ALA A 29 13.26 6.59 -59.11
CA ALA A 29 13.53 6.00 -60.44
C ALA A 29 12.25 5.71 -61.26
N HIS A 30 11.08 5.66 -60.62
CA HIS A 30 9.77 5.47 -61.26
C HIS A 30 8.93 6.76 -61.24
N GLU A 31 9.55 7.93 -61.05
CA GLU A 31 8.90 9.26 -60.95
C GLU A 31 7.81 9.34 -59.86
N ARG A 32 7.91 8.49 -58.84
CA ARG A 32 7.02 8.48 -57.68
C ARG A 32 7.75 9.08 -56.48
N ARG A 33 6.99 9.62 -55.54
CA ARG A 33 7.52 10.07 -54.24
C ARG A 33 6.97 9.14 -53.15
N PRO A 34 7.84 8.62 -52.25
CA PRO A 34 7.36 7.89 -51.10
C PRO A 34 6.43 8.77 -50.28
N ARG A 35 5.32 8.21 -49.79
CA ARG A 35 4.37 8.94 -48.95
C ARG A 35 5.06 9.32 -47.65
N GLY A 36 4.93 10.59 -47.24
CA GLY A 36 5.48 11.07 -45.96
C GLY A 36 5.06 10.20 -44.77
N ALA A 37 3.82 9.69 -44.78
CA ALA A 37 3.33 8.77 -43.75
C ALA A 37 4.15 7.47 -43.66
N SER A 38 4.59 6.89 -44.80
CA SER A 38 5.41 5.67 -44.81
C SER A 38 6.80 5.93 -44.22
N LEU A 39 7.35 7.13 -44.42
CA LEU A 39 8.60 7.56 -43.79
C LEU A 39 8.43 7.84 -42.29
N CYS A 40 7.29 8.40 -41.87
CA CYS A 40 6.99 8.60 -40.45
C CYS A 40 6.95 7.28 -39.67
N TRP A 41 6.41 6.19 -40.24
CA TRP A 41 6.39 4.89 -39.56
C TRP A 41 7.76 4.25 -39.36
N LEU A 42 8.81 4.74 -40.02
CA LEU A 42 10.19 4.31 -39.79
C LEU A 42 10.82 4.96 -38.55
N SER A 43 10.23 6.03 -38.00
CA SER A 43 10.78 6.67 -36.80
C SER A 43 10.68 5.75 -35.58
N ALA A 44 9.58 5.01 -35.43
CA ALA A 44 9.37 4.11 -34.30
C ALA A 44 10.47 3.03 -34.19
N PRO A 45 10.74 2.19 -35.22
CA PRO A 45 11.83 1.21 -35.15
C PRO A 45 13.21 1.87 -35.06
N ALA A 46 13.44 3.03 -35.69
CA ALA A 46 14.71 3.74 -35.54
C ALA A 46 14.96 4.23 -34.10
N LEU A 47 13.94 4.79 -33.44
CA LEU A 47 14.01 5.27 -32.07
C LEU A 47 14.19 4.12 -31.07
N ALA A 48 13.49 2.99 -31.27
CA ALA A 48 13.65 1.82 -30.41
C ALA A 48 15.07 1.23 -30.46
N LEU A 49 15.66 1.13 -31.66
CA LEU A 49 17.04 0.68 -31.83
C LEU A 49 18.05 1.69 -31.27
N LEU A 50 17.79 2.99 -31.45
CA LEU A 50 18.62 4.04 -30.87
C LEU A 50 18.59 3.98 -29.33
N PHE A 51 17.41 3.82 -28.74
CA PHE A 51 17.23 3.66 -27.30
C PHE A 51 18.07 2.49 -26.77
N ALA A 52 17.95 1.29 -27.36
CA ALA A 52 18.72 0.13 -26.95
C ALA A 52 20.24 0.33 -27.15
N ALA A 53 20.66 0.96 -28.25
CA ALA A 53 22.06 1.26 -28.51
C ALA A 53 22.64 2.23 -27.46
N VAL A 54 21.89 3.28 -27.10
CA VAL A 54 22.31 4.26 -26.09
C VAL A 54 22.46 3.59 -24.72
N TRP A 55 21.49 2.79 -24.28
CA TRP A 55 21.60 2.08 -22.99
C TRP A 55 22.78 1.10 -22.95
N CYS A 56 23.05 0.39 -24.06
CA CYS A 56 24.23 -0.47 -24.17
C CYS A 56 25.55 0.33 -24.10
N LEU A 57 25.63 1.47 -24.81
CA LEU A 57 26.83 2.32 -24.84
C LEU A 57 27.12 2.97 -23.48
N LEU A 58 26.07 3.35 -22.75
CA LEU A 58 26.18 3.90 -21.40
C LEU A 58 26.48 2.84 -20.33
N GLY A 59 26.40 1.55 -20.68
CA GLY A 59 26.59 0.46 -19.73
C GLY A 59 25.40 0.25 -18.78
N LEU A 60 24.24 0.81 -19.12
CA LEU A 60 23.00 0.75 -18.35
C LEU A 60 22.09 -0.42 -18.75
N TYR A 61 22.56 -1.31 -19.63
CA TYR A 61 21.82 -2.51 -20.03
C TYR A 61 22.38 -3.75 -19.33
N ARG A 62 21.53 -4.45 -18.58
CA ARG A 62 21.87 -5.65 -17.80
C ARG A 62 21.38 -6.96 -18.42
N GLY A 63 20.58 -6.91 -19.49
CA GLY A 63 20.05 -8.09 -20.17
C GLY A 63 21.05 -8.80 -21.10
N GLY A 64 20.56 -9.84 -21.79
CA GLY A 64 21.34 -10.67 -22.69
C GLY A 64 21.36 -10.21 -24.15
N VAL A 65 22.18 -10.87 -24.96
CA VAL A 65 22.19 -10.66 -26.43
C VAL A 65 20.88 -11.15 -27.07
N GLY A 66 20.20 -12.13 -26.47
CA GLY A 66 18.98 -12.71 -27.01
C GLY A 66 17.85 -11.69 -27.14
N GLU A 67 17.64 -10.89 -26.11
CA GLU A 67 16.59 -9.87 -26.06
C GLU A 67 16.90 -8.71 -27.03
N LEU A 68 18.17 -8.34 -27.17
CA LEU A 68 18.62 -7.38 -28.20
C LEU A 68 18.34 -7.89 -29.62
N LEU A 69 18.65 -9.16 -29.91
CA LEU A 69 18.37 -9.76 -31.22
C LEU A 69 16.87 -9.86 -31.49
N ALA A 70 16.05 -10.14 -30.47
CA ALA A 70 14.60 -10.10 -30.56
C ALA A 70 14.09 -8.69 -30.91
N LEU A 71 14.62 -7.65 -30.26
CA LEU A 71 14.27 -6.26 -30.56
C LEU A 71 14.68 -5.87 -31.98
N ASP A 72 15.89 -6.25 -32.40
CA ASP A 72 16.38 -6.02 -33.76
C ASP A 72 15.45 -6.66 -34.80
N ALA A 73 15.06 -7.91 -34.58
CA ALA A 73 14.13 -8.62 -35.46
C ALA A 73 12.75 -7.94 -35.51
N ALA A 74 12.18 -7.58 -34.35
CA ALA A 74 10.88 -6.92 -34.27
C ALA A 74 10.91 -5.54 -34.94
N ALA A 75 11.97 -4.76 -34.73
CA ALA A 75 12.16 -3.45 -35.35
C ALA A 75 12.33 -3.56 -36.87
N LEU A 76 13.07 -4.57 -37.36
CA LEU A 76 13.19 -4.83 -38.80
C LEU A 76 11.87 -5.28 -39.42
N VAL A 77 11.06 -6.07 -38.73
CA VAL A 77 9.69 -6.44 -39.17
C VAL A 77 8.81 -5.20 -39.25
N ALA A 78 8.83 -4.33 -38.23
CA ALA A 78 8.11 -3.06 -38.25
C ALA A 78 8.56 -2.14 -39.39
N GLY A 79 9.88 -2.04 -39.60
CA GLY A 79 10.47 -1.30 -40.70
C GLY A 79 10.05 -1.85 -42.07
N ALA A 80 10.09 -3.17 -42.25
CA ALA A 80 9.64 -3.82 -43.48
C ALA A 80 8.14 -3.57 -43.72
N ALA A 81 7.30 -3.70 -42.69
CA ALA A 81 5.87 -3.40 -42.78
C ALA A 81 5.62 -1.95 -43.21
N ALA A 82 6.40 -0.99 -42.69
CA ALA A 82 6.33 0.42 -43.08
C ALA A 82 6.79 0.66 -44.54
N LEU A 83 7.90 0.04 -44.96
CA LEU A 83 8.44 0.18 -46.33
C LEU A 83 7.52 -0.45 -47.38
N PHE A 84 6.91 -1.60 -47.09
CA PHE A 84 6.03 -2.33 -48.00
C PHE A 84 4.54 -1.99 -47.83
N ARG A 85 4.20 -1.10 -46.90
CA ARG A 85 2.84 -0.70 -46.54
C ARG A 85 1.93 -0.46 -47.73
N ASP A 86 2.34 0.37 -48.68
CA ASP A 86 1.48 0.73 -49.82
C ASP A 86 1.21 -0.47 -50.74
N ARG A 87 2.16 -1.40 -50.89
CA ARG A 87 1.98 -2.63 -51.67
C ARG A 87 1.03 -3.59 -50.94
N LEU A 88 1.21 -3.75 -49.63
CA LEU A 88 0.34 -4.60 -48.79
C LEU A 88 -1.10 -4.08 -48.79
N LEU A 89 -1.30 -2.77 -48.68
CA LEU A 89 -2.62 -2.15 -48.75
C LEU A 89 -3.24 -2.29 -50.14
N ALA A 90 -2.45 -2.23 -51.22
CA ALA A 90 -2.95 -2.43 -52.58
C ALA A 90 -3.51 -3.85 -52.80
N LEU A 91 -2.93 -4.87 -52.15
CA LEU A 91 -3.47 -6.24 -52.19
C LEU A 91 -4.88 -6.31 -51.58
N LEU A 92 -5.10 -5.61 -50.46
CA LEU A 92 -6.41 -5.53 -49.80
C LEU A 92 -7.44 -4.76 -50.64
N ASP A 93 -7.00 -3.70 -51.32
CA ASP A 93 -7.84 -2.93 -52.22
C ASP A 93 -8.26 -3.73 -53.47
N GLY A 94 -7.51 -4.78 -53.83
CA GLY A 94 -7.83 -5.71 -54.92
C GLY A 94 -8.87 -6.79 -54.57
N THR A 95 -9.35 -6.86 -53.34
CA THR A 95 -10.36 -7.85 -52.91
C THR A 95 -11.77 -7.48 -53.40
N PRO A 96 -12.73 -8.44 -53.47
CA PRO A 96 -14.11 -8.15 -53.89
C PRO A 96 -14.84 -7.13 -52.98
N HIS A 97 -14.45 -7.06 -51.71
CA HIS A 97 -15.05 -6.19 -50.70
C HIS A 97 -13.99 -5.43 -49.90
N PRO A 98 -13.30 -4.44 -50.51
CA PRO A 98 -12.11 -3.81 -49.92
C PRO A 98 -12.41 -3.02 -48.63
N ARG A 99 -13.63 -2.48 -48.51
CA ARG A 99 -14.07 -1.80 -47.28
C ARG A 99 -14.24 -2.77 -46.11
N ALA A 100 -14.81 -3.96 -46.38
CA ALA A 100 -14.97 -4.99 -45.37
C ALA A 100 -13.61 -5.59 -44.98
N ALA A 101 -12.73 -5.83 -45.96
CA ALA A 101 -11.36 -6.28 -45.72
C ALA A 101 -10.57 -5.31 -44.83
N ARG A 102 -10.63 -3.99 -45.10
CA ARG A 102 -9.99 -2.97 -44.26
C ARG A 102 -10.60 -2.87 -42.86
N LEU A 103 -11.91 -3.06 -42.71
CA LEU A 103 -12.56 -3.11 -41.41
C LEU A 103 -12.12 -4.34 -40.61
N GLY A 104 -12.10 -5.51 -41.24
CA GLY A 104 -11.60 -6.75 -40.64
C GLY A 104 -10.14 -6.63 -40.21
N LEU A 105 -9.29 -6.00 -41.03
CA LEU A 105 -7.90 -5.73 -40.67
C LEU A 105 -7.80 -4.80 -39.46
N SER A 106 -8.56 -3.70 -39.40
CA SER A 106 -8.55 -2.82 -38.23
C SER A 106 -9.02 -3.53 -36.96
N ALA A 107 -10.02 -4.41 -37.06
CA ALA A 107 -10.50 -5.20 -35.93
C ALA A 107 -9.46 -6.23 -35.47
N ALA A 108 -8.83 -6.95 -36.40
CA ALA A 108 -7.74 -7.87 -36.08
C ALA A 108 -6.53 -7.14 -35.48
N ALA A 109 -6.19 -5.96 -36.02
CA ALA A 109 -5.13 -5.13 -35.49
C ALA A 109 -5.43 -4.65 -34.08
N LEU A 110 -6.67 -4.27 -33.77
CA LEU A 110 -7.09 -3.91 -32.42
C LEU A 110 -6.85 -5.06 -31.44
N LEU A 111 -7.28 -6.28 -31.77
CA LEU A 111 -7.13 -7.44 -30.89
C LEU A 111 -5.66 -7.84 -30.70
N VAL A 112 -4.87 -7.86 -31.79
CA VAL A 112 -3.43 -8.16 -31.72
C VAL A 112 -2.70 -7.09 -30.92
N CYS A 113 -2.98 -5.81 -31.16
CA CYS A 113 -2.37 -4.72 -30.40
C CYS A 113 -2.84 -4.72 -28.94
N ALA A 114 -4.05 -5.20 -28.62
CA ALA A 114 -4.50 -5.31 -27.24
C ALA A 114 -3.68 -6.35 -26.47
N TYR A 115 -3.47 -7.54 -27.06
CA TYR A 115 -2.62 -8.56 -26.45
C TYR A 115 -1.16 -8.13 -26.37
N LEU A 116 -0.61 -7.51 -27.43
CA LEU A 116 0.73 -6.93 -27.40
C LEU A 116 0.85 -5.78 -26.38
N GLY A 117 -0.24 -5.03 -26.16
CA GLY A 117 -0.32 -3.98 -25.14
C GLY A 117 -0.25 -4.54 -23.73
N HIS A 118 -0.95 -5.64 -23.45
CA HIS A 118 -0.85 -6.37 -22.18
C HIS A 118 0.59 -6.84 -21.95
N LEU A 119 1.21 -7.51 -22.92
CA LEU A 119 2.61 -7.94 -22.81
C LEU A 119 3.56 -6.75 -22.66
N ALA A 120 3.34 -5.66 -23.38
CA ALA A 120 4.16 -4.46 -23.30
C ALA A 120 4.09 -3.79 -21.91
N LEU A 121 2.93 -3.86 -21.24
CA LEU A 121 2.71 -3.37 -19.88
C LEU A 121 3.38 -4.27 -18.83
N GLU A 122 3.20 -5.58 -18.94
CA GLU A 122 3.56 -6.54 -17.90
C GLU A 122 5.01 -7.02 -17.99
N LEU A 123 5.54 -7.29 -19.19
CA LEU A 123 6.90 -7.83 -19.36
C LEU A 123 8.00 -7.04 -18.65
N PRO A 124 8.01 -5.68 -18.66
CA PRO A 124 9.07 -4.91 -18.03
C PRO A 124 9.34 -5.26 -16.56
N TYR A 125 8.31 -5.58 -15.77
CA TYR A 125 8.44 -5.80 -14.32
C TYR A 125 7.97 -7.18 -13.83
N ASN A 126 7.15 -7.87 -14.64
CA ASN A 126 6.40 -9.06 -14.27
C ASN A 126 6.78 -10.31 -15.10
N PHE A 127 8.00 -10.38 -15.66
CA PHE A 127 8.39 -11.45 -16.59
C PHE A 127 8.14 -12.89 -16.08
N VAL A 128 8.52 -13.18 -14.82
CA VAL A 128 8.42 -14.52 -14.24
C VAL A 128 6.96 -14.87 -13.93
N ALA A 129 6.26 -14.01 -13.20
CA ALA A 129 4.88 -14.27 -12.82
C ALA A 129 3.94 -14.28 -14.04
N LEU A 130 4.18 -13.44 -15.07
CA LEU A 130 3.48 -13.52 -16.35
C LEU A 130 3.58 -14.90 -17.01
N ALA A 131 4.69 -15.63 -16.80
CA ALA A 131 4.89 -16.96 -17.36
C ALA A 131 4.30 -18.10 -16.51
N PHE A 132 4.23 -17.93 -15.17
CA PHE A 132 3.96 -19.05 -14.26
C PHE A 132 2.90 -18.80 -13.18
N GLU A 133 2.58 -17.56 -12.83
CA GLU A 133 1.78 -17.20 -11.65
C GLU A 133 0.57 -16.33 -11.96
N ILE A 134 0.54 -15.65 -13.11
CA ILE A 134 -0.57 -14.78 -13.50
C ILE A 134 -1.82 -15.61 -13.77
N GLU A 135 -2.94 -15.16 -13.21
CA GLU A 135 -4.19 -15.90 -13.29
C GLU A 135 -4.86 -15.60 -14.66
N PRO A 136 -5.18 -16.64 -15.47
CA PRO A 136 -5.61 -16.43 -16.86
C PRO A 136 -6.87 -15.57 -17.04
N PHE A 137 -7.77 -15.58 -16.05
CA PHE A 137 -8.97 -14.76 -16.08
C PHE A 137 -8.64 -13.26 -16.06
N TYR A 138 -7.66 -12.85 -15.24
CA TYR A 138 -7.30 -11.43 -15.16
C TYR A 138 -6.49 -10.96 -16.35
N VAL A 139 -5.73 -11.85 -17.00
CA VAL A 139 -5.12 -11.56 -18.32
C VAL A 139 -6.19 -11.20 -19.35
N LEU A 140 -7.30 -11.94 -19.37
CA LEU A 140 -8.42 -11.66 -20.28
C LEU A 140 -9.09 -10.33 -19.93
N LEU A 141 -9.34 -10.07 -18.64
CA LEU A 141 -9.95 -8.83 -18.17
C LEU A 141 -9.08 -7.61 -18.50
N GLU A 142 -7.79 -7.67 -18.21
CA GLU A 142 -6.84 -6.59 -18.52
C GLU A 142 -6.73 -6.37 -20.04
N THR A 143 -6.61 -7.45 -20.82
CA THR A 143 -6.57 -7.34 -22.28
C THR A 143 -7.86 -6.73 -22.84
N ALA A 144 -9.02 -6.99 -22.22
CA ALA A 144 -10.29 -6.38 -22.60
C ALA A 144 -10.33 -4.88 -22.28
N LEU A 145 -9.81 -4.46 -21.10
CA LEU A 145 -9.66 -3.05 -20.75
C LEU A 145 -8.73 -2.33 -21.73
N ILE A 146 -7.58 -2.94 -22.05
CA ILE A 146 -6.64 -2.43 -23.05
C ILE A 146 -7.32 -2.35 -24.42
N ALA A 147 -8.10 -3.34 -24.84
CA ALA A 147 -8.85 -3.28 -26.08
C ALA A 147 -9.85 -2.11 -26.11
N GLY A 148 -10.49 -1.81 -24.97
CA GLY A 148 -11.34 -0.62 -24.80
C GLY A 148 -10.56 0.70 -24.98
N ILE A 149 -9.41 0.83 -24.32
CA ILE A 149 -8.50 1.98 -24.45
C ILE A 149 -8.04 2.15 -25.91
N LEU A 150 -7.59 1.06 -26.53
CA LEU A 150 -7.12 1.07 -27.91
C LEU A 150 -8.26 1.33 -28.92
N LEU A 151 -9.49 0.90 -28.64
CA LEU A 151 -10.66 1.22 -29.46
C LEU A 151 -10.96 2.72 -29.39
N PHE A 152 -10.93 3.31 -28.18
CA PHE A 152 -11.06 4.75 -27.99
C PHE A 152 -10.02 5.51 -28.82
N LEU A 153 -8.74 5.16 -28.68
CA LEU A 153 -7.65 5.79 -29.43
C LEU A 153 -7.78 5.57 -30.94
N LEU A 154 -8.13 4.36 -31.38
CA LEU A 154 -8.35 4.06 -32.80
C LEU A 154 -9.44 4.96 -33.39
N LEU A 155 -10.56 5.15 -32.69
CA LEU A 155 -11.66 6.01 -33.15
C LEU A 155 -11.28 7.49 -33.09
N LEU A 156 -10.64 7.95 -32.01
CA LEU A 156 -10.16 9.32 -31.87
C LEU A 156 -9.22 9.71 -33.02
N PHE A 157 -8.30 8.81 -33.37
CA PHE A 157 -7.37 8.95 -34.50
C PHE A 157 -8.00 8.57 -35.85
N GLN A 158 -9.33 8.58 -35.96
CA GLN A 158 -10.07 8.42 -37.22
C GLN A 158 -9.80 7.07 -37.93
N ARG A 159 -9.63 6.02 -37.14
CA ARG A 159 -9.23 4.65 -37.53
C ARG A 159 -7.83 4.54 -38.14
N SER A 160 -6.97 5.51 -37.86
CA SER A 160 -5.53 5.40 -38.10
C SER A 160 -4.91 4.50 -37.04
N GLY A 161 -4.08 3.55 -37.46
CA GLY A 161 -3.29 2.73 -36.54
C GLY A 161 -2.29 3.53 -35.70
N ALA A 162 -2.08 4.82 -35.97
CA ALA A 162 -1.32 5.70 -35.08
C ALA A 162 -1.85 5.68 -33.65
N GLY A 163 -3.19 5.61 -33.45
CA GLY A 163 -3.79 5.49 -32.12
C GLY A 163 -3.43 4.17 -31.42
N LEU A 164 -3.35 3.06 -32.18
CA LEU A 164 -2.95 1.76 -31.64
C LEU A 164 -1.48 1.76 -31.21
N ALA A 165 -0.59 2.26 -32.08
CA ALA A 165 0.84 2.35 -31.80
C ALA A 165 1.11 3.25 -30.59
N LEU A 166 0.43 4.40 -30.51
CA LEU A 166 0.52 5.30 -29.36
C LEU A 166 0.08 4.60 -28.07
N GLY A 167 -1.09 3.96 -28.06
CA GLY A 167 -1.60 3.28 -26.87
C GLY A 167 -0.68 2.18 -26.36
N VAL A 168 -0.18 1.30 -27.25
CA VAL A 168 0.78 0.24 -26.86
C VAL A 168 2.11 0.84 -26.38
N THR A 169 2.57 1.94 -26.96
CA THR A 169 3.77 2.65 -26.48
C THR A 169 3.55 3.24 -25.08
N THR A 170 2.39 3.85 -24.83
CA THR A 170 2.04 4.38 -23.49
C THR A 170 1.99 3.27 -22.45
N LEU A 171 1.43 2.11 -22.78
CA LEU A 171 1.40 0.94 -21.89
C LEU A 171 2.82 0.44 -21.57
N TRP A 172 3.71 0.39 -22.57
CA TRP A 172 5.12 0.06 -22.32
C TRP A 172 5.82 1.06 -21.40
N VAL A 173 5.54 2.37 -21.57
CA VAL A 173 6.09 3.40 -20.68
C VAL A 173 5.57 3.24 -19.25
N ALA A 174 4.28 2.89 -19.07
CA ALA A 174 3.74 2.59 -17.76
C ALA A 174 4.40 1.35 -17.14
N GLY A 175 4.60 0.28 -17.92
CA GLY A 175 5.34 -0.91 -17.48
C GLY A 175 6.79 -0.61 -17.12
N LEU A 176 7.46 0.25 -17.89
CA LEU A 176 8.81 0.73 -17.58
C LEU A 176 8.85 1.56 -16.30
N ALA A 177 7.85 2.41 -16.07
CA ALA A 177 7.74 3.15 -14.81
C ALA A 177 7.55 2.20 -13.63
N GLN A 178 6.67 1.20 -13.76
CA GLN A 178 6.45 0.16 -12.76
C GLN A 178 7.73 -0.67 -12.50
N PHE A 179 8.53 -0.98 -13.53
CA PHE A 179 9.83 -1.62 -13.36
C PHE A 179 10.74 -0.80 -12.45
N PHE A 180 10.87 0.51 -12.68
CA PHE A 180 11.70 1.36 -11.82
C PHE A 180 11.13 1.52 -10.41
N VAL A 181 9.81 1.61 -10.24
CA VAL A 181 9.19 1.63 -8.91
C VAL A 181 9.48 0.34 -8.15
N LYS A 182 9.40 -0.82 -8.81
CA LYS A 182 9.78 -2.10 -8.23
C LYS A 182 11.26 -2.15 -7.84
N GLU A 183 12.16 -1.72 -8.72
CA GLU A 183 13.61 -1.76 -8.44
C GLU A 183 14.05 -0.79 -7.35
N PHE A 184 13.42 0.40 -7.26
CA PHE A 184 13.84 1.42 -6.30
C PHE A 184 13.07 1.37 -4.97
N LYS A 185 11.78 1.02 -5.01
CA LYS A 185 10.90 1.02 -3.83
C LYS A 185 10.42 -0.38 -3.41
N GLY A 186 10.69 -1.43 -4.20
CA GLY A 186 10.21 -2.79 -3.88
C GLY A 186 8.69 -2.98 -3.91
N THR A 187 7.93 -2.03 -4.46
CA THR A 187 6.46 -2.01 -4.45
C THR A 187 5.85 -1.73 -5.84
N ALA A 188 4.53 -1.54 -5.90
CA ALA A 188 3.79 -1.15 -7.10
C ALA A 188 3.44 0.34 -7.11
N ILE A 189 3.17 0.89 -8.30
CA ILE A 189 2.59 2.22 -8.46
C ILE A 189 1.19 2.20 -7.83
N LEU A 190 0.99 2.99 -6.79
CA LEU A 190 -0.28 3.15 -6.12
C LEU A 190 -1.07 4.32 -6.73
N PRO A 191 -2.40 4.37 -6.58
CA PRO A 191 -3.18 5.55 -6.97
C PRO A 191 -2.67 6.85 -6.32
N SER A 192 -2.23 6.80 -5.07
CA SER A 192 -1.66 7.92 -4.32
C SER A 192 -0.38 8.47 -4.96
N ASP A 193 0.46 7.62 -5.58
CA ASP A 193 1.69 8.08 -6.27
C ASP A 193 1.38 9.07 -7.42
N LEU A 194 0.18 8.99 -8.03
CA LEU A 194 -0.22 9.92 -9.10
C LEU A 194 -0.54 11.33 -8.57
N LEU A 195 -0.98 11.43 -7.31
CA LEU A 195 -1.24 12.71 -6.65
C LEU A 195 0.09 13.36 -6.19
N ALA A 196 1.09 12.54 -5.85
CA ALA A 196 2.41 12.95 -5.40
C ALA A 196 3.46 13.19 -6.52
N LEU A 197 3.06 13.27 -7.79
CA LEU A 197 3.98 13.39 -8.94
C LEU A 197 4.92 14.61 -8.88
N GLY A 198 4.52 15.68 -8.17
CA GLY A 198 5.35 16.87 -7.97
C GLY A 198 6.62 16.60 -7.16
N THR A 199 6.54 15.70 -6.18
CA THR A 199 7.61 15.37 -5.23
C THR A 199 8.60 14.36 -5.83
N ALA A 200 8.10 13.43 -6.67
CA ALA A 200 8.90 12.35 -7.28
C ALA A 200 9.98 12.84 -8.25
N ALA A 201 9.74 13.95 -8.97
CA ALA A 201 10.72 14.51 -9.91
C ALA A 201 12.00 15.01 -9.22
N THR A 202 11.88 15.50 -7.98
CA THR A 202 12.97 16.04 -7.17
C THR A 202 13.92 14.96 -6.61
N VAL A 203 13.42 13.74 -6.41
CA VAL A 203 14.20 12.61 -5.84
C VAL A 203 14.90 11.77 -6.92
N SER A 204 14.58 12.00 -8.20
CA SER A 204 15.12 11.23 -9.34
C SER A 204 16.63 11.39 -9.58
N GLY A 205 17.26 12.42 -9.02
CA GLY A 205 18.65 12.79 -9.31
C GLY A 205 19.72 11.84 -8.77
N GLY A 206 19.37 10.90 -7.88
CA GLY A 206 20.29 9.94 -7.26
C GLY A 206 20.28 8.53 -7.87
N TYR A 207 19.27 8.19 -8.69
CA TYR A 207 19.08 6.82 -9.17
C TYR A 207 19.87 6.51 -10.44
N VAL A 208 20.35 5.27 -10.55
CA VAL A 208 20.93 4.74 -11.78
C VAL A 208 19.84 3.96 -12.52
N TYR A 209 19.41 4.49 -13.67
CA TYR A 209 18.32 3.93 -14.48
C TYR A 209 18.80 2.80 -15.40
N GLU A 210 19.21 1.69 -14.80
CA GLU A 210 19.56 0.46 -15.52
C GLU A 210 18.31 -0.29 -15.97
N ILE A 211 18.35 -0.93 -17.15
CA ILE A 211 17.24 -1.76 -17.66
C ILE A 211 17.72 -3.17 -17.96
N ASP A 212 16.80 -4.14 -17.84
CA ASP A 212 17.06 -5.55 -18.07
C ASP A 212 16.52 -6.04 -19.44
N GLY A 213 16.62 -7.34 -19.67
CA GLY A 213 16.14 -7.99 -20.89
C GLY A 213 14.61 -7.87 -21.07
N PRO A 214 13.79 -8.23 -20.07
CA PRO A 214 12.33 -8.08 -20.12
C PRO A 214 11.81 -6.70 -20.53
N VAL A 215 12.45 -5.60 -20.10
CA VAL A 215 12.11 -4.25 -20.59
C VAL A 215 12.19 -4.16 -22.12
N LEU A 216 13.22 -4.74 -22.73
CA LEU A 216 13.37 -4.78 -24.19
C LEU A 216 12.37 -5.73 -24.85
N LEU A 217 11.97 -6.82 -24.19
CA LEU A 217 10.90 -7.70 -24.69
C LEU A 217 9.56 -6.96 -24.75
N GLY A 218 9.24 -6.13 -23.75
CA GLY A 218 8.09 -5.22 -23.81
C GLY A 218 8.19 -4.25 -25.00
N LEU A 219 9.39 -3.70 -25.27
CA LEU A 219 9.63 -2.84 -26.44
C LEU A 219 9.50 -3.60 -27.77
N CYS A 220 9.81 -4.90 -27.81
CA CYS A 220 9.54 -5.76 -28.96
C CYS A 220 8.04 -5.80 -29.28
N CYS A 221 7.19 -5.91 -28.25
CA CYS A 221 5.74 -5.88 -28.41
C CYS A 221 5.27 -4.57 -29.02
N VAL A 222 5.86 -3.43 -28.62
CA VAL A 222 5.61 -2.11 -29.26
C VAL A 222 5.99 -2.14 -30.75
N MET A 223 7.13 -2.72 -31.12
CA MET A 223 7.55 -2.81 -32.52
C MET A 223 6.62 -3.70 -33.35
N LEU A 224 6.21 -4.85 -32.83
CA LEU A 224 5.23 -5.72 -33.48
C LEU A 224 3.86 -5.04 -33.61
N ALA A 225 3.43 -4.28 -32.60
CA ALA A 225 2.21 -3.49 -32.66
C ALA A 225 2.31 -2.40 -33.73
N CYS A 226 3.45 -1.71 -33.86
CA CYS A 226 3.70 -0.77 -34.96
C CYS A 226 3.63 -1.44 -36.34
N ALA A 227 4.15 -2.66 -36.49
CA ALA A 227 4.11 -3.43 -37.73
C ALA A 227 2.67 -3.78 -38.18
N VAL A 228 1.77 -4.05 -37.23
CA VAL A 228 0.36 -4.31 -37.49
C VAL A 228 -0.43 -3.00 -37.67
N ALA A 229 -0.17 -2.02 -36.81
CA ALA A 229 -0.83 -0.73 -36.80
C ALA A 229 -0.57 0.09 -38.08
N THR A 230 0.62 0.02 -38.66
CA THR A 230 0.93 0.74 -39.91
C THR A 230 0.02 0.33 -41.08
N LEU A 231 -0.53 -0.89 -41.04
CA LEU A 231 -1.48 -1.43 -42.02
C LEU A 231 -2.93 -1.05 -41.73
N SER A 232 -3.25 -0.56 -40.53
CA SER A 232 -4.59 -0.08 -40.16
C SER A 232 -4.81 1.35 -40.64
N VAL A 233 -5.25 1.48 -41.90
CA VAL A 233 -5.40 2.79 -42.55
C VAL A 233 -6.78 2.91 -43.18
N THR A 234 -7.53 3.90 -42.73
CA THR A 234 -8.75 4.37 -43.38
C THR A 234 -8.39 5.29 -44.55
N PRO A 235 -8.85 5.01 -45.78
CA PRO A 235 -8.70 5.95 -46.89
C PRO A 235 -9.35 7.28 -46.54
N SER A 236 -8.63 8.40 -46.70
CA SER A 236 -9.21 9.72 -46.43
C SER A 236 -10.39 9.97 -47.38
N PRO A 237 -11.61 10.23 -46.88
CA PRO A 237 -12.72 10.63 -47.73
C PRO A 237 -12.39 11.96 -48.43
N ARG A 238 -12.95 12.16 -49.63
CA ARG A 238 -12.77 13.42 -50.38
C ARG A 238 -13.24 14.62 -49.54
N PRO A 239 -12.60 15.81 -49.66
CA PRO A 239 -13.00 17.00 -48.92
C PRO A 239 -14.48 17.33 -49.16
N GLY A 240 -15.25 17.57 -48.10
CA GLY A 240 -16.69 17.88 -48.19
C GLY A 240 -17.51 17.39 -47.00
N ARG A 241 -18.84 17.45 -47.12
CA ARG A 241 -19.81 17.10 -46.06
C ARG A 241 -19.65 15.66 -45.53
N THR A 242 -19.24 14.72 -46.38
CA THR A 242 -19.00 13.32 -46.01
C THR A 242 -17.80 13.15 -45.08
N ARG A 243 -16.71 13.91 -45.27
CA ARG A 243 -15.55 13.90 -44.36
C ARG A 243 -15.93 14.45 -42.99
N ALA A 244 -16.65 15.58 -42.95
CA ALA A 244 -17.13 16.17 -41.70
C ALA A 244 -18.13 15.26 -40.95
N PHE A 245 -18.97 14.52 -41.67
CA PHE A 245 -19.84 13.51 -41.07
C PHE A 245 -19.05 12.35 -40.45
N LEU A 246 -18.10 11.77 -41.20
CA LEU A 246 -17.29 10.65 -40.72
C LEU A 246 -16.43 11.05 -39.52
N VAL A 247 -15.84 12.24 -39.52
CA VAL A 247 -15.08 12.74 -38.37
C VAL A 247 -15.96 12.85 -37.14
N ARG A 248 -17.14 13.46 -37.27
CA ARG A 248 -18.12 13.54 -36.16
C ARG A 248 -18.56 12.16 -35.67
N ALA A 249 -18.78 11.21 -36.59
CA ALA A 249 -19.15 9.85 -36.23
C ALA A 249 -18.04 9.12 -35.45
N HIS A 250 -16.77 9.27 -35.84
CA HIS A 250 -15.66 8.68 -35.09
C HIS A 250 -15.44 9.35 -33.73
N VAL A 251 -15.59 10.69 -33.64
CA VAL A 251 -15.51 11.40 -32.36
C VAL A 251 -16.65 10.98 -31.43
N ALA A 252 -17.88 10.88 -31.95
CA ALA A 252 -19.01 10.36 -31.18
C ALA A 252 -18.77 8.90 -30.75
N GLY A 253 -18.24 8.06 -31.63
CA GLY A 253 -17.88 6.69 -31.30
C GLY A 253 -16.76 6.60 -30.26
N ALA A 254 -15.76 7.47 -30.32
CA ALA A 254 -14.70 7.57 -29.33
C ALA A 254 -15.27 7.99 -27.96
N LEU A 255 -16.17 8.97 -27.93
CA LEU A 255 -16.86 9.36 -26.70
C LEU A 255 -17.67 8.20 -26.11
N VAL A 256 -18.40 7.45 -26.94
CA VAL A 256 -19.13 6.24 -26.50
C VAL A 256 -18.17 5.19 -25.97
N ALA A 257 -17.04 4.94 -26.63
CA ALA A 257 -16.02 4.00 -26.16
C ALA A 257 -15.40 4.44 -24.81
N LEU A 258 -15.15 5.74 -24.63
CA LEU A 258 -14.63 6.31 -23.40
C LEU A 258 -15.65 6.19 -22.25
N VAL A 259 -16.93 6.51 -22.50
CA VAL A 259 -18.01 6.34 -21.51
C VAL A 259 -18.21 4.86 -21.16
N ALA A 260 -18.16 3.98 -22.15
CA ALA A 260 -18.23 2.54 -21.92
C ALA A 260 -17.05 2.03 -21.08
N LEU A 261 -15.83 2.48 -21.39
CA LEU A 261 -14.63 2.14 -20.61
C LEU A 261 -14.75 2.64 -19.17
N GLY A 262 -15.13 3.92 -18.97
CA GLY A 262 -15.39 4.48 -17.65
C GLY A 262 -16.49 3.73 -16.90
N GLY A 263 -17.55 3.31 -17.57
CA GLY A 263 -18.58 2.44 -17.01
C GLY A 263 -18.05 1.06 -16.61
N CYS A 264 -17.21 0.44 -17.44
CA CYS A 264 -16.58 -0.84 -17.14
C CYS A 264 -15.57 -0.79 -15.98
N MET A 265 -14.95 0.37 -15.75
CA MET A 265 -14.00 0.57 -14.66
C MET A 265 -14.64 1.11 -13.37
N GLY A 266 -15.74 1.87 -13.47
CA GLY A 266 -16.32 2.58 -12.33
C GLY A 266 -17.65 2.03 -11.80
N VAL A 267 -18.41 1.28 -12.60
CA VAL A 267 -19.73 0.77 -12.18
C VAL A 267 -19.65 -0.60 -11.49
N PRO A 268 -19.01 -1.64 -12.06
CA PRO A 268 -18.90 -2.90 -11.35
C PRO A 268 -17.83 -2.80 -10.27
N SER A 269 -18.15 -3.24 -9.05
CA SER A 269 -17.12 -3.51 -8.02
C SER A 269 -16.28 -4.69 -8.48
N TYR A 270 -14.98 -4.48 -8.68
CA TYR A 270 -14.07 -5.54 -9.14
C TYR A 270 -13.90 -6.60 -8.06
N GLU A 271 -13.93 -6.19 -6.81
CA GLU A 271 -13.93 -7.09 -5.67
C GLU A 271 -15.16 -8.02 -5.68
N LYS A 272 -16.37 -7.46 -5.74
CA LYS A 272 -17.61 -8.24 -5.65
C LYS A 272 -17.90 -9.04 -6.92
N LEU A 273 -17.65 -8.46 -8.11
CA LEU A 273 -18.00 -9.09 -9.39
C LEU A 273 -16.93 -10.06 -9.90
N PHE A 274 -15.65 -9.76 -9.65
CA PHE A 274 -14.51 -10.50 -10.21
C PHE A 274 -13.65 -11.19 -9.15
N GLY A 275 -14.07 -11.16 -7.88
CA GLY A 275 -13.35 -11.76 -6.76
C GLY A 275 -12.00 -11.10 -6.49
N MET A 276 -11.82 -9.85 -6.95
CA MET A 276 -10.54 -9.14 -6.82
C MET A 276 -10.39 -8.57 -5.42
N LYS A 277 -10.06 -9.41 -4.44
CA LYS A 277 -9.72 -8.99 -3.07
C LYS A 277 -8.21 -8.75 -2.98
N PRO A 278 -7.71 -7.50 -3.00
CA PRO A 278 -6.28 -7.25 -2.98
C PRO A 278 -5.67 -7.81 -1.69
N ASN A 279 -4.58 -8.56 -1.81
CA ASN A 279 -3.74 -8.82 -0.64
C ASN A 279 -2.96 -7.54 -0.31
N TYR A 280 -3.45 -6.76 0.66
CA TYR A 280 -2.84 -5.49 1.01
C TYR A 280 -1.47 -5.63 1.71
N TRP A 281 -1.13 -6.81 2.26
CA TRP A 281 0.21 -7.07 2.81
C TRP A 281 1.31 -6.87 1.75
N ASN A 282 1.05 -7.33 0.52
CA ASN A 282 1.95 -7.20 -0.61
C ASN A 282 1.19 -6.89 -1.90
N ILE A 283 0.99 -5.59 -2.15
CA ILE A 283 0.29 -5.10 -3.35
C ILE A 283 1.02 -5.50 -4.63
N LEU A 284 2.36 -5.49 -4.66
CA LEU A 284 3.12 -5.89 -5.83
C LEU A 284 2.78 -7.33 -6.27
N SER A 285 2.54 -8.24 -5.34
CA SER A 285 2.09 -9.60 -5.68
C SER A 285 0.73 -9.62 -6.40
N ASN A 286 -0.18 -8.69 -6.07
CA ASN A 286 -1.46 -8.58 -6.78
C ASN A 286 -1.25 -8.09 -8.21
N TYR A 287 -0.39 -7.10 -8.42
CA TYR A 287 -0.02 -6.63 -9.76
C TYR A 287 0.57 -7.79 -10.58
N CYS A 288 1.50 -8.54 -9.99
CA CYS A 288 2.12 -9.68 -10.68
C CYS A 288 1.13 -10.80 -11.03
N ARG A 289 0.20 -11.13 -10.14
CA ARG A 289 -0.73 -12.26 -10.32
C ARG A 289 -2.03 -11.91 -11.04
N ARG A 290 -2.45 -10.65 -11.00
CA ARG A 290 -3.76 -10.19 -11.51
C ARG A 290 -3.66 -9.11 -12.57
N GLY A 291 -2.47 -8.59 -12.85
CA GLY A 291 -2.24 -7.54 -13.84
C GLY A 291 -2.32 -6.14 -13.24
N MET A 292 -1.58 -5.22 -13.84
CA MET A 292 -1.44 -3.84 -13.39
C MET A 292 -2.77 -3.09 -13.40
N LEU A 293 -3.49 -3.07 -14.54
CA LEU A 293 -4.67 -2.21 -14.70
C LEU A 293 -5.84 -2.67 -13.84
N THR A 294 -6.03 -3.97 -13.71
CA THR A 294 -7.16 -4.53 -12.95
C THR A 294 -6.97 -4.28 -11.46
N THR A 295 -5.74 -4.47 -10.96
CA THR A 295 -5.38 -4.17 -9.57
C THR A 295 -5.45 -2.68 -9.31
N PHE A 296 -4.91 -1.84 -10.20
CA PHE A 296 -4.97 -0.38 -10.09
C PHE A 296 -6.42 0.13 -10.03
N VAL A 297 -7.32 -0.40 -10.88
CA VAL A 297 -8.76 -0.06 -10.83
C VAL A 297 -9.37 -0.43 -9.48
N THR A 298 -9.06 -1.59 -8.94
CA THR A 298 -9.59 -2.04 -7.64
C THR A 298 -9.10 -1.16 -6.50
N LEU A 299 -7.83 -0.77 -6.51
CA LEU A 299 -7.30 0.18 -5.52
C LEU A 299 -7.99 1.54 -5.62
N VAL A 300 -8.22 2.06 -6.83
CA VAL A 300 -8.97 3.32 -7.03
C VAL A 300 -10.43 3.19 -6.56
N GLN A 301 -11.08 2.05 -6.76
CA GLN A 301 -12.45 1.83 -6.27
C GLN A 301 -12.51 1.82 -4.73
N ASN A 302 -11.44 1.35 -4.08
CA ASN A 302 -11.39 1.17 -2.63
C ASN A 302 -10.75 2.35 -1.88
N MET A 303 -10.11 3.31 -2.56
CA MET A 303 -9.43 4.43 -1.91
C MET A 303 -10.37 5.52 -1.37
N ARG A 304 -11.59 5.66 -1.87
CA ARG A 304 -12.43 6.82 -1.51
C ARG A 304 -12.89 6.72 -0.05
N ILE A 305 -12.52 7.69 0.79
CA ILE A 305 -13.10 7.88 2.13
C ILE A 305 -14.49 8.52 1.98
N GLU A 306 -15.47 8.02 2.73
CA GLU A 306 -16.82 8.57 2.67
C GLU A 306 -16.87 9.92 3.39
N VAL A 307 -17.48 10.91 2.74
CA VAL A 307 -17.67 12.24 3.34
C VAL A 307 -18.78 12.14 4.40
N PRO A 308 -18.52 12.48 5.67
CA PRO A 308 -19.53 12.42 6.72
C PRO A 308 -20.75 13.28 6.39
N GLU A 309 -21.93 12.85 6.84
CA GLU A 309 -23.15 13.61 6.63
C GLU A 309 -23.04 15.00 7.30
N GLY A 310 -23.39 16.05 6.54
CA GLY A 310 -23.34 17.42 7.02
C GLY A 310 -21.95 18.04 7.12
N TYR A 311 -20.90 17.40 6.58
CA TYR A 311 -19.54 17.93 6.58
C TYR A 311 -19.39 19.21 5.74
N ASP A 312 -18.75 20.22 6.33
CA ASP A 312 -18.05 21.31 5.66
C ASP A 312 -16.83 21.73 6.49
N ASP A 313 -15.76 22.19 5.85
CA ASP A 313 -14.49 22.48 6.51
C ASP A 313 -14.63 23.49 7.68
N ALA A 314 -15.52 24.48 7.52
CA ALA A 314 -15.69 25.53 8.53
C ALA A 314 -16.43 25.02 9.77
N SER A 315 -17.51 24.25 9.58
CA SER A 315 -18.24 23.66 10.70
C SER A 315 -17.42 22.60 11.43
N ALA A 316 -16.64 21.79 10.71
CA ALA A 316 -15.74 20.81 11.32
C ALA A 316 -14.65 21.49 12.17
N ALA A 317 -14.07 22.60 11.70
CA ALA A 317 -13.08 23.36 12.46
C ALA A 317 -13.68 24.06 13.70
N GLU A 318 -14.90 24.59 13.59
CA GLU A 318 -15.63 25.14 14.74
C GLU A 318 -15.95 24.07 15.78
N LEU A 319 -16.29 22.86 15.32
CA LEU A 319 -16.58 21.72 16.17
C LEU A 319 -15.34 21.21 16.91
N GLU A 320 -14.21 21.07 16.22
CA GLU A 320 -12.92 20.73 16.83
C GLU A 320 -12.54 21.75 17.92
N ALA A 321 -12.63 23.05 17.60
CA ALA A 321 -12.33 24.11 18.56
C ALA A 321 -13.25 24.06 19.80
N SER A 322 -14.53 23.71 19.61
CA SER A 322 -15.48 23.53 20.72
C SER A 322 -15.12 22.34 21.62
N TYR A 323 -14.72 21.22 21.03
CA TYR A 323 -14.25 20.05 21.76
C TYR A 323 -12.94 20.35 22.50
N ALA A 324 -11.99 21.01 21.85
CA ALA A 324 -10.73 21.44 22.46
C ALA A 324 -10.97 22.39 23.65
N GLN A 325 -11.91 23.34 23.51
CA GLN A 325 -12.30 24.21 24.62
C GLN A 325 -12.91 23.42 25.79
N THR A 326 -13.76 22.43 25.48
CA THR A 326 -14.36 21.56 26.51
C THR A 326 -13.30 20.81 27.30
N TYR A 327 -12.28 20.28 26.62
CA TYR A 327 -11.12 19.67 27.26
C TYR A 327 -10.38 20.67 28.17
N ASP A 328 -10.05 21.85 27.64
CA ASP A 328 -9.25 22.87 28.34
C ASP A 328 -9.96 23.36 29.62
N GLU A 329 -11.30 23.51 29.57
CA GLU A 329 -12.10 23.92 30.73
C GLU A 329 -12.23 22.82 31.79
N ALA A 330 -12.22 21.54 31.39
CA ALA A 330 -12.38 20.40 32.29
C ALA A 330 -11.03 19.77 32.70
N ARG A 331 -10.46 18.92 31.84
CA ARG A 331 -9.27 18.10 32.12
C ARG A 331 -7.98 18.94 32.04
N GLY A 332 -7.90 19.84 31.07
CA GLY A 332 -6.74 20.70 30.80
C GLY A 332 -6.40 21.64 31.96
N SER A 333 -7.41 22.14 32.67
CA SER A 333 -7.23 23.06 33.81
C SER A 333 -7.05 22.38 35.17
N SER A 334 -7.00 21.04 35.21
CA SER A 334 -6.83 20.30 36.46
C SER A 334 -5.44 20.52 37.10
N GLU A 335 -5.37 20.49 38.44
CA GLU A 335 -4.09 20.63 39.16
C GLU A 335 -3.08 19.55 38.76
N ALA A 336 -3.56 18.32 38.55
CA ALA A 336 -2.76 17.19 38.09
C ALA A 336 -2.14 17.47 36.71
N ARG A 337 -2.97 17.90 35.74
CA ARG A 337 -2.49 18.21 34.38
C ARG A 337 -1.51 19.37 34.37
N THR A 338 -1.80 20.45 35.09
CA THR A 338 -0.90 21.61 35.18
C THR A 338 0.47 21.22 35.76
N ALA A 339 0.49 20.34 36.76
CA ALA A 339 1.73 19.84 37.34
C ALA A 339 2.54 18.97 36.37
N ALA A 340 1.85 18.08 35.63
CA ALA A 340 2.46 17.25 34.59
C ALA A 340 3.07 18.10 33.47
N GLU A 341 2.35 19.12 32.97
CA GLU A 341 2.83 20.03 31.92
C GLU A 341 4.08 20.79 32.35
N ALA A 342 4.08 21.33 33.57
CA ALA A 342 5.25 22.00 34.12
C ALA A 342 6.45 21.03 34.19
N GLN A 343 6.23 19.80 34.66
CA GLN A 343 7.27 18.78 34.71
C GLN A 343 7.79 18.41 33.31
N PHE A 344 6.91 18.18 32.34
CA PHE A 344 7.30 17.82 30.97
C PHE A 344 8.19 18.88 30.34
N SER A 345 7.87 20.16 30.56
CA SER A 345 8.65 21.29 30.05
C SER A 345 10.11 21.32 30.52
N GLU A 346 10.41 20.69 31.66
CA GLU A 346 11.76 20.57 32.24
C GLU A 346 12.41 19.22 31.93
N VAL A 347 11.65 18.13 32.10
CA VAL A 347 12.16 16.75 32.08
C VAL A 347 12.34 16.24 30.65
N ARG A 348 11.37 16.50 29.75
CA ARG A 348 11.32 15.99 28.37
C ARG A 348 11.71 14.49 28.28
N PRO A 349 10.90 13.56 28.85
CA PRO A 349 11.22 12.14 28.86
C PRO A 349 11.33 11.58 27.44
N SER A 350 12.16 10.57 27.24
CA SER A 350 12.11 9.82 25.97
C SER A 350 10.89 8.92 25.95
N VAL A 351 10.28 8.80 24.78
CA VAL A 351 9.02 8.08 24.60
C VAL A 351 9.26 6.90 23.68
N ILE A 352 8.88 5.71 24.14
CA ILE A 352 9.07 4.45 23.42
C ILE A 352 7.69 3.83 23.25
N CYS A 353 7.24 3.69 22.02
CA CYS A 353 6.02 2.97 21.68
C CYS A 353 6.42 1.60 21.14
N ILE A 354 6.03 0.52 21.83
CA ILE A 354 6.28 -0.87 21.45
C ILE A 354 4.95 -1.48 21.06
N MET A 355 4.82 -1.78 19.79
CA MET A 355 3.75 -2.63 19.27
C MET A 355 4.27 -4.06 19.24
N ASP A 356 3.84 -4.85 20.23
CA ASP A 356 4.25 -6.23 20.39
C ASP A 356 3.32 -7.14 19.61
N GLU A 357 3.85 -7.75 18.55
CA GLU A 357 3.11 -8.56 17.58
C GLU A 357 2.23 -9.59 18.30
N ALA A 358 0.95 -9.60 17.96
CA ALA A 358 -0.07 -10.49 18.47
C ALA A 358 -0.17 -10.59 20.02
N PHE A 359 0.42 -9.66 20.79
CA PHE A 359 0.46 -9.77 22.24
C PHE A 359 -0.93 -9.54 22.86
N SER A 360 -1.54 -10.60 23.38
CA SER A 360 -2.86 -10.52 24.00
C SER A 360 -2.98 -11.45 25.21
N ASP A 361 -3.71 -10.96 26.22
CA ASP A 361 -4.11 -11.78 27.35
C ASP A 361 -5.35 -12.64 27.00
N LEU A 362 -5.12 -13.85 26.48
CA LEU A 362 -6.19 -14.82 26.21
C LEU A 362 -6.89 -15.38 27.47
N SER A 363 -6.54 -14.93 28.69
CA SER A 363 -7.27 -15.33 29.90
C SER A 363 -8.71 -14.79 29.92
N ILE A 364 -9.04 -13.83 29.04
CA ILE A 364 -10.41 -13.40 28.77
C ILE A 364 -11.33 -14.55 28.36
N TYR A 365 -10.79 -15.62 27.75
CA TYR A 365 -11.52 -16.83 27.36
C TYR A 365 -11.63 -17.83 28.52
N GLU A 366 -12.13 -17.36 29.66
CA GLU A 366 -12.24 -18.12 30.90
C GLU A 366 -10.94 -18.84 31.30
N GLY A 367 -9.79 -18.18 31.14
CA GLY A 367 -8.44 -18.73 31.32
C GLY A 367 -8.28 -19.66 32.53
N LYS A 368 -8.86 -19.27 33.67
CA LYS A 368 -8.81 -20.03 34.92
C LYS A 368 -9.41 -21.44 34.82
N ALA A 369 -10.40 -21.65 33.95
CA ALA A 369 -11.03 -22.95 33.73
C ALA A 369 -10.05 -23.98 33.13
N TRP A 370 -9.08 -23.50 32.33
CA TRP A 370 -8.06 -24.32 31.67
C TRP A 370 -6.63 -24.01 32.15
N GLY A 371 -6.50 -23.34 33.30
CA GLY A 371 -5.22 -23.16 34.01
C GLY A 371 -4.30 -22.06 33.45
N TYR A 372 -4.86 -21.03 32.83
CA TYR A 372 -4.14 -19.85 32.33
C TYR A 372 -4.65 -18.57 33.00
N GLU A 373 -3.73 -17.79 33.57
CA GLU A 373 -4.04 -16.54 34.28
C GLU A 373 -3.51 -15.29 33.55
N GLY A 374 -3.10 -15.45 32.28
CA GLY A 374 -2.53 -14.39 31.47
C GLY A 374 -1.01 -14.21 31.64
N PRO A 375 -0.40 -13.25 30.93
CA PRO A 375 1.01 -12.92 31.05
C PRO A 375 1.31 -12.35 32.45
N SER A 376 2.21 -13.03 33.16
CA SER A 376 2.38 -12.86 34.60
C SER A 376 3.00 -11.52 35.01
N PHE A 377 4.00 -11.05 34.27
CA PHE A 377 4.67 -9.80 34.58
C PHE A 377 3.78 -8.62 34.19
N TYR A 378 3.26 -8.59 32.96
CA TYR A 378 2.31 -7.57 32.49
C TYR A 378 1.17 -7.34 33.51
N SER A 379 0.53 -8.42 33.96
CA SER A 379 -0.58 -8.37 34.91
C SER A 379 -0.21 -7.84 36.30
N ASN A 380 1.09 -7.75 36.62
CA ASN A 380 1.60 -7.32 37.92
C ASN A 380 2.62 -6.16 37.82
N VAL A 381 2.71 -5.46 36.69
CA VAL A 381 3.62 -4.32 36.53
C VAL A 381 3.32 -3.26 37.60
N SER A 382 4.35 -2.87 38.33
CA SER A 382 4.31 -1.72 39.25
C SER A 382 4.59 -0.42 38.52
N ALA A 383 4.10 0.70 39.06
CA ALA A 383 4.37 2.05 38.55
C ALA A 383 3.82 2.34 37.14
N ALA A 384 2.80 1.57 36.69
CA ALA A 384 2.07 1.89 35.48
C ALA A 384 1.24 3.16 35.69
N LEU A 385 1.34 4.09 34.73
CA LEU A 385 0.46 5.26 34.64
C LEU A 385 -0.97 4.80 34.33
N MET A 386 -1.10 3.91 33.35
CA MET A 386 -2.36 3.33 32.89
C MET A 386 -2.10 1.94 32.31
N ARG A 387 -3.11 1.07 32.34
CA ARG A 387 -3.11 -0.21 31.64
C ARG A 387 -4.54 -0.66 31.38
N GLY A 388 -4.72 -1.64 30.52
CA GLY A 388 -6.04 -2.23 30.30
C GLY A 388 -6.11 -2.95 28.98
N SER A 389 -7.32 -3.09 28.48
CA SER A 389 -7.56 -3.68 27.17
C SER A 389 -7.42 -2.63 26.08
N ALA A 390 -6.79 -3.01 24.98
CA ALA A 390 -6.75 -2.20 23.77
C ALA A 390 -7.69 -2.81 22.73
N ALA A 391 -8.74 -2.11 22.34
CA ALA A 391 -9.55 -2.54 21.20
C ALA A 391 -8.83 -2.18 19.91
N THR A 392 -8.72 -3.18 19.05
CA THR A 392 -8.01 -3.14 17.78
C THR A 392 -9.00 -3.20 16.63
N SER A 393 -8.58 -2.73 15.47
CA SER A 393 -9.40 -2.72 14.26
C SER A 393 -9.13 -3.90 13.33
N VAL A 394 -8.36 -4.89 13.80
CA VAL A 394 -7.85 -6.04 13.03
C VAL A 394 -7.80 -7.32 13.87
N LEU A 395 -7.92 -8.47 13.21
CA LEU A 395 -7.80 -9.81 13.82
C LEU A 395 -6.88 -10.69 12.96
N GLY A 396 -5.84 -11.25 13.57
CA GLY A 396 -4.93 -12.23 12.97
C GLY A 396 -4.01 -11.72 11.85
N ALA A 397 -4.31 -10.57 11.24
CA ALA A 397 -3.48 -9.89 10.27
C ALA A 397 -3.92 -8.43 10.12
N GLY A 398 -3.01 -7.58 9.62
CA GLY A 398 -3.32 -6.17 9.34
C GLY A 398 -2.66 -5.18 10.29
N THR A 399 -1.60 -5.61 10.98
CA THR A 399 -0.69 -4.85 11.85
C THR A 399 -0.56 -3.36 11.52
N CYS A 400 -0.40 -2.98 10.25
CA CYS A 400 -0.27 -1.58 9.85
C CYS A 400 -1.46 -0.68 10.23
N ASN A 401 -2.64 -1.25 10.43
CA ASN A 401 -3.81 -0.50 10.88
C ASN A 401 -3.66 -0.09 12.35
N SER A 402 -3.15 -0.96 13.21
CA SER A 402 -2.84 -0.62 14.60
C SER A 402 -1.67 0.37 14.69
N GLU A 403 -0.66 0.25 13.81
CA GLU A 403 0.39 1.28 13.67
C GLU A 403 -0.20 2.64 13.28
N PHE A 404 -1.07 2.65 12.27
CA PHE A 404 -1.74 3.84 11.79
C PHE A 404 -2.59 4.50 12.88
N GLU A 405 -3.40 3.71 13.59
CA GLU A 405 -4.26 4.18 14.67
C GLU A 405 -3.42 4.83 15.77
N LEU A 406 -2.38 4.15 16.27
CA LEU A 406 -1.50 4.71 17.30
C LEU A 406 -0.81 6.00 16.82
N LEU A 407 -0.17 5.94 15.64
CA LEU A 407 0.72 7.01 15.18
C LEU A 407 -0.03 8.26 14.74
N THR A 408 -1.25 8.14 14.20
CA THR A 408 -2.01 9.28 13.68
C THR A 408 -3.17 9.68 14.59
N GLY A 409 -3.60 8.79 15.48
CA GLY A 409 -4.83 8.93 16.26
C GLY A 409 -6.10 8.64 15.44
N VAL A 410 -6.03 8.38 14.14
CA VAL A 410 -7.21 8.17 13.30
C VAL A 410 -7.68 6.72 13.42
N ALA A 411 -8.90 6.52 13.94
CA ALA A 411 -9.53 5.20 14.01
C ALA A 411 -9.89 4.70 12.59
N VAL A 412 -9.59 3.43 12.29
CA VAL A 412 -9.86 2.82 10.97
C VAL A 412 -11.33 2.91 10.54
N PRO A 413 -12.35 2.80 11.43
CA PRO A 413 -13.74 3.00 11.05
C PRO A 413 -14.02 4.31 10.30
N TYR A 414 -13.31 5.39 10.60
CA TYR A 414 -13.45 6.68 9.90
C TYR A 414 -12.80 6.71 8.52
N VAL A 415 -11.89 5.77 8.24
CA VAL A 415 -11.31 5.58 6.90
C VAL A 415 -12.21 4.69 6.05
N GLY A 416 -12.74 3.62 6.67
CA GLY A 416 -13.70 2.68 6.08
C GLY A 416 -13.25 1.21 6.20
N ASP A 417 -14.23 0.31 6.14
CA ASP A 417 -14.04 -1.13 6.33
C ASP A 417 -13.07 -1.76 5.31
N GLY A 418 -12.23 -2.69 5.79
CA GLY A 418 -11.26 -3.44 5.00
C GLY A 418 -10.15 -2.61 4.34
N LYS A 419 -9.97 -1.35 4.76
CA LYS A 419 -8.94 -0.46 4.22
C LYS A 419 -7.65 -0.52 5.01
N TYR A 420 -6.56 -0.32 4.27
CA TYR A 420 -5.19 -0.30 4.80
C TYR A 420 -4.56 1.02 4.39
N PRO A 421 -4.59 2.07 5.25
CA PRO A 421 -4.16 3.42 4.89
C PRO A 421 -2.77 3.49 4.26
N TYR A 422 -1.83 2.68 4.78
CA TYR A 422 -0.45 2.59 4.31
C TYR A 422 -0.31 2.14 2.84
N GLN A 423 -1.34 1.49 2.29
CA GLN A 423 -1.38 0.98 0.92
C GLN A 423 -2.23 1.82 -0.02
N LEU A 424 -2.99 2.78 0.52
CA LEU A 424 -4.01 3.54 -0.23
C LEU A 424 -3.68 5.02 -0.34
N TYR A 425 -3.00 5.60 0.65
CA TYR A 425 -2.85 7.05 0.79
C TYR A 425 -1.39 7.48 0.86
N ASP A 426 -1.16 8.75 0.55
CA ASP A 426 0.08 9.46 0.87
C ASP A 426 -0.10 10.14 2.23
N LEU A 427 0.71 9.78 3.21
CA LEU A 427 0.58 10.28 4.59
C LEU A 427 1.51 11.47 4.89
N SER A 428 2.11 12.09 3.86
CA SER A 428 3.07 13.20 4.03
C SER A 428 2.50 14.41 4.74
N GLU A 429 1.20 14.66 4.58
CA GLU A 429 0.49 15.77 5.24
C GLU A 429 -0.32 15.31 6.46
N SER A 430 -0.38 14.00 6.75
CA SER A 430 -1.07 13.49 7.93
C SER A 430 -0.35 13.93 9.21
N PRO A 431 -1.06 14.46 10.22
CA PRO A 431 -0.53 14.57 11.57
C PRO A 431 -0.06 13.20 12.07
N SER A 432 1.01 13.19 12.86
CA SER A 432 1.53 11.97 13.48
C SER A 432 2.27 12.27 14.77
N LEU A 433 2.37 11.27 15.66
CA LEU A 433 3.21 11.33 16.85
C LEU A 433 4.67 11.62 16.49
N ALA A 434 5.20 11.05 15.41
CA ALA A 434 6.56 11.32 14.97
C ALA A 434 6.76 12.80 14.61
N LYS A 435 5.85 13.41 13.84
CA LYS A 435 5.92 14.86 13.53
C LYS A 435 5.79 15.70 14.79
N GLN A 436 4.82 15.38 15.66
CA GLN A 436 4.60 16.08 16.92
C GLN A 436 5.85 16.06 17.82
N PHE A 437 6.48 14.90 18.01
CA PHE A 437 7.70 14.80 18.82
C PHE A 437 8.92 15.42 18.13
N SER A 438 9.01 15.34 16.80
CA SER A 438 10.05 16.05 16.03
C SER A 438 9.96 17.57 16.22
N GLU A 439 8.74 18.14 16.20
CA GLU A 439 8.50 19.56 16.49
C GLU A 439 8.88 19.96 17.93
N LEU A 440 8.78 19.02 18.88
CA LEU A 440 9.25 19.19 20.26
C LEU A 440 10.78 19.01 20.41
N GLY A 441 11.49 18.73 19.32
CA GLY A 441 12.94 18.58 19.25
C GLY A 441 13.46 17.18 19.58
N TYR A 442 12.64 16.15 19.40
CA TYR A 442 13.05 14.75 19.63
C TYR A 442 13.65 14.17 18.35
N GLU A 443 14.65 13.31 18.47
CA GLU A 443 15.01 12.41 17.37
C GLU A 443 13.95 11.31 17.25
N THR A 444 13.46 11.04 16.05
CA THR A 444 12.40 10.05 15.82
C THR A 444 12.94 8.82 15.09
N THR A 445 12.62 7.63 15.58
CA THR A 445 13.11 6.38 14.98
C THR A 445 12.02 5.31 14.99
N ALA A 446 11.68 4.81 13.81
CA ALA A 446 10.89 3.59 13.68
C ALA A 446 11.82 2.39 13.53
N MET A 447 11.42 1.22 14.01
CA MET A 447 12.12 -0.03 13.73
C MET A 447 11.19 -1.22 13.62
N HIS A 448 11.56 -2.13 12.73
CA HIS A 448 10.86 -3.37 12.51
C HIS A 448 11.85 -4.40 11.92
N PRO A 449 12.15 -5.52 12.60
CA PRO A 449 13.16 -6.48 12.16
C PRO A 449 12.67 -7.39 11.00
N ASN A 450 12.03 -6.81 9.99
CA ASN A 450 11.50 -7.49 8.81
C ASN A 450 11.73 -6.66 7.54
N ASN A 451 11.29 -7.18 6.39
CA ASN A 451 11.37 -6.50 5.11
C ASN A 451 10.68 -5.11 5.17
N PRO A 452 11.40 -4.02 4.88
CA PRO A 452 10.87 -2.66 5.00
C PRO A 452 9.74 -2.34 4.01
N ASN A 453 9.56 -3.17 2.97
CA ASN A 453 8.51 -2.97 1.96
C ASN A 453 7.18 -3.64 2.35
N ASN A 454 7.18 -4.51 3.36
CA ASN A 454 5.92 -5.01 3.93
C ASN A 454 5.14 -3.82 4.48
N TRP A 455 3.86 -3.73 4.12
CA TRP A 455 3.01 -2.57 4.41
C TRP A 455 3.55 -1.22 3.91
N ASN A 456 4.44 -1.19 2.92
CA ASN A 456 5.01 0.05 2.38
C ASN A 456 5.73 0.92 3.44
N ARG A 457 6.21 0.33 4.55
CA ARG A 457 6.81 1.06 5.68
C ARG A 457 8.01 1.93 5.30
N SER A 458 8.81 1.49 4.32
CA SER A 458 9.92 2.27 3.77
C SER A 458 9.52 3.66 3.28
N VAL A 459 8.32 3.78 2.72
CA VAL A 459 7.74 5.05 2.25
C VAL A 459 6.93 5.70 3.37
N ILE A 460 6.08 4.93 4.05
CA ILE A 460 5.13 5.48 5.01
C ILE A 460 5.83 6.10 6.23
N TYR A 461 6.89 5.49 6.77
CA TYR A 461 7.58 6.08 7.91
C TYR A 461 8.29 7.40 7.55
N GLU A 462 8.78 7.55 6.33
CA GLU A 462 9.27 8.85 5.82
C GLU A 462 8.11 9.87 5.76
N GLN A 463 6.97 9.49 5.20
CA GLN A 463 5.79 10.35 5.10
C GLN A 463 5.21 10.75 6.47
N LEU A 464 5.25 9.84 7.44
CA LEU A 464 4.86 10.10 8.82
C LEU A 464 5.90 10.92 9.59
N GLY A 465 7.06 11.23 9.01
CA GLY A 465 8.04 12.14 9.60
C GLY A 465 9.05 11.50 10.55
N PHE A 466 9.33 10.20 10.41
CA PHE A 466 10.43 9.57 11.13
C PHE A 466 11.79 9.98 10.53
N ASP A 467 12.75 10.34 11.37
CA ASP A 467 14.12 10.66 10.93
C ASP A 467 14.86 9.41 10.43
N ARG A 468 14.55 8.25 11.02
CA ARG A 468 15.20 6.97 10.73
C ARG A 468 14.19 5.82 10.75
N PHE A 469 14.41 4.86 9.87
CA PHE A 469 13.76 3.55 9.92
C PHE A 469 14.82 2.44 9.92
N LEU A 470 14.85 1.64 11.00
CA LEU A 470 15.71 0.45 11.10
C LEU A 470 14.92 -0.79 10.67
N SER A 471 15.42 -1.53 9.69
CA SER A 471 14.74 -2.69 9.11
C SER A 471 15.53 -3.98 9.35
N PHE A 472 15.14 -5.12 8.74
CA PHE A 472 15.86 -6.39 8.90
C PHE A 472 17.38 -6.31 8.67
N GLU A 473 17.85 -5.36 7.84
CA GLU A 473 19.28 -5.15 7.58
C GLU A 473 20.06 -4.71 8.84
N ASP A 474 19.38 -4.08 9.80
CA ASP A 474 19.91 -3.59 11.08
C ASP A 474 19.87 -4.65 12.19
N PHE A 475 19.27 -5.82 11.90
CA PHE A 475 19.19 -6.98 12.80
C PHE A 475 19.85 -8.24 12.20
N PRO A 476 21.10 -8.17 11.68
CA PRO A 476 21.71 -9.30 10.99
C PRO A 476 22.08 -10.41 11.97
N HIS A 477 21.72 -11.65 11.64
CA HIS A 477 22.10 -12.86 12.38
C HIS A 477 21.72 -12.85 13.87
N GLN A 478 20.61 -12.20 14.21
CA GLN A 478 20.12 -12.14 15.57
C GLN A 478 19.38 -13.42 15.98
N PRO A 479 19.30 -13.72 17.29
CA PRO A 479 18.42 -14.77 17.80
C PRO A 479 16.98 -14.58 17.32
N ALA A 480 16.35 -15.68 16.96
CA ALA A 480 14.96 -15.74 16.55
C ALA A 480 14.23 -16.79 17.39
N LEU A 481 12.96 -16.53 17.68
CA LEU A 481 12.02 -17.50 18.23
C LEU A 481 10.79 -17.45 17.33
N HIS A 482 10.26 -18.63 17.00
CA HIS A 482 9.14 -18.76 16.09
C HIS A 482 9.39 -18.04 14.74
N ASN A 483 8.56 -17.07 14.37
CA ASN A 483 8.55 -16.45 13.05
C ASN A 483 9.46 -15.22 12.91
N GLY A 484 10.21 -14.83 13.95
CA GLY A 484 10.97 -13.59 13.90
C GLY A 484 12.10 -13.44 14.91
N VAL A 485 12.82 -12.32 14.76
CA VAL A 485 13.79 -11.86 15.76
C VAL A 485 13.08 -11.71 17.11
N THR A 486 13.72 -12.19 18.17
CA THR A 486 13.14 -12.14 19.52
C THR A 486 12.93 -10.71 20.01
N ASP A 487 11.87 -10.44 20.79
CA ASP A 487 11.56 -9.08 21.27
C ASP A 487 12.70 -8.51 22.13
N GLY A 488 13.38 -9.34 22.92
CA GLY A 488 14.57 -8.93 23.67
C GLY A 488 15.67 -8.28 22.81
N VAL A 489 15.81 -8.68 21.54
CA VAL A 489 16.78 -8.07 20.62
C VAL A 489 16.32 -6.69 20.14
N THR A 490 15.03 -6.49 19.88
CA THR A 490 14.52 -5.15 19.53
C THR A 490 14.62 -4.22 20.74
N TYR A 491 14.39 -4.74 21.94
CA TYR A 491 14.57 -4.01 23.19
C TYR A 491 16.04 -3.64 23.45
N ASP A 492 16.99 -4.53 23.19
CA ASP A 492 18.42 -4.21 23.24
C ASP A 492 18.78 -3.11 22.24
N LYS A 493 18.17 -3.12 21.04
CA LYS A 493 18.34 -2.04 20.05
C LYS A 493 17.76 -0.71 20.53
N ILE A 494 16.60 -0.70 21.21
CA ILE A 494 16.07 0.50 21.87
C ILE A 494 17.10 1.06 22.85
N LEU A 495 17.68 0.22 23.70
CA LEU A 495 18.68 0.64 24.69
C LEU A 495 19.95 1.19 24.03
N GLU A 496 20.38 0.61 22.89
CA GLU A 496 21.48 1.14 22.07
C GLU A 496 21.15 2.55 21.53
N ILE A 497 19.95 2.75 20.99
CA ILE A 497 19.50 4.04 20.46
C ILE A 497 19.45 5.09 21.57
N LEU A 498 18.86 4.75 22.73
CA LEU A 498 18.86 5.60 23.93
C LEU A 498 20.30 5.96 24.34
N GLY A 499 21.23 5.01 24.32
CA GLY A 499 22.63 5.28 24.65
C GLY A 499 23.39 6.16 23.66
N SER A 500 22.84 6.40 22.46
CA SER A 500 23.54 7.10 21.37
C SER A 500 23.46 8.63 21.44
N SER A 501 22.48 9.17 22.19
CA SER A 501 22.23 10.61 22.31
C SER A 501 21.65 10.97 23.69
N ASP A 502 22.07 12.12 24.21
CA ASP A 502 21.51 12.72 25.44
C ASP A 502 20.20 13.48 25.15
N GLU A 503 19.89 13.75 23.88
CA GLU A 503 18.64 14.39 23.49
C GLU A 503 17.45 13.43 23.68
N PRO A 504 16.22 13.97 23.91
CA PRO A 504 15.04 13.14 24.02
C PRO A 504 14.73 12.45 22.68
N GLN A 505 14.20 11.23 22.76
CA GLN A 505 13.95 10.40 21.58
C GLN A 505 12.52 9.87 21.59
N PHE A 506 11.92 9.80 20.41
CA PHE A 506 10.68 9.09 20.14
C PHE A 506 11.00 7.84 19.33
N ILE A 507 10.78 6.67 19.92
CA ILE A 507 11.13 5.39 19.31
C ILE A 507 9.84 4.58 19.12
N PHE A 508 9.58 4.13 17.90
CA PHE A 508 8.48 3.22 17.59
C PHE A 508 9.04 1.86 17.18
N ASP A 509 8.73 0.81 17.95
CA ASP A 509 9.17 -0.56 17.74
C ASP A 509 7.99 -1.43 17.32
N VAL A 510 8.15 -2.18 16.23
CA VAL A 510 7.20 -3.19 15.76
C VAL A 510 7.89 -4.54 15.81
N THR A 511 7.52 -5.39 16.78
CA THR A 511 8.19 -6.68 16.96
C THR A 511 7.74 -7.72 15.91
N MET A 512 8.34 -8.92 15.91
CA MET A 512 8.02 -10.00 14.96
C MET A 512 7.98 -11.41 15.57
N GLN A 513 8.48 -11.59 16.79
CA GLN A 513 8.65 -12.91 17.40
C GLN A 513 7.36 -13.74 17.37
N ASN A 514 6.26 -13.10 17.77
CA ASN A 514 4.97 -13.73 17.97
C ASN A 514 4.14 -13.77 16.67
N HIS A 515 4.71 -13.45 15.51
CA HIS A 515 3.96 -13.34 14.27
C HIS A 515 3.26 -14.66 13.92
N GLY A 516 2.03 -14.57 13.42
CA GLY A 516 1.14 -15.71 13.23
C GLY A 516 1.67 -16.82 12.30
N GLY A 517 1.13 -18.02 12.52
CA GLY A 517 1.58 -19.27 11.88
C GLY A 517 1.95 -20.32 12.94
N TYR A 518 1.05 -20.60 13.88
CA TYR A 518 1.31 -21.40 15.09
C TYR A 518 1.20 -22.92 14.86
N GLU A 519 1.62 -23.38 13.68
CA GLU A 519 1.63 -24.80 13.31
C GLU A 519 3.05 -25.27 12.98
N ASN A 520 4.06 -24.55 13.49
CA ASN A 520 5.44 -24.69 13.05
C ASN A 520 6.21 -25.78 13.82
N ASP A 521 5.76 -26.16 15.02
CA ASP A 521 6.47 -27.05 15.95
C ASP A 521 7.92 -26.61 16.19
N ASP A 522 8.14 -25.30 16.32
CA ASP A 522 9.45 -24.65 16.38
C ASP A 522 9.81 -24.06 17.75
N ILE A 523 8.94 -24.25 18.75
CA ILE A 523 9.16 -23.80 20.12
C ILE A 523 10.10 -24.78 20.85
N PRO A 524 11.21 -24.29 21.45
CA PRO A 524 12.07 -25.13 22.28
C PRO A 524 11.33 -25.74 23.47
N GLU A 525 11.65 -27.00 23.82
CA GLU A 525 10.98 -27.75 24.90
C GLU A 525 11.01 -26.99 26.25
N GLU A 526 12.09 -26.25 26.54
CA GLU A 526 12.23 -25.46 27.75
C GLU A 526 11.35 -24.19 27.80
N LEU A 527 10.83 -23.75 26.67
CA LEU A 527 9.94 -22.59 26.56
C LEU A 527 8.48 -23.01 26.36
N TYR A 528 8.23 -24.28 26.04
CA TYR A 528 6.91 -24.77 25.67
C TYR A 528 5.91 -24.67 26.84
N VAL A 529 4.77 -24.05 26.55
CA VAL A 529 3.65 -23.88 27.47
C VAL A 529 2.52 -24.82 27.04
N ASP A 530 2.24 -25.82 27.88
CA ASP A 530 1.15 -26.78 27.65
C ASP A 530 -0.08 -26.42 28.49
N ARG A 531 -1.19 -26.12 27.81
CA ARG A 531 -2.46 -25.67 28.40
C ARG A 531 -3.66 -26.34 27.71
N PRO A 532 -4.02 -27.57 28.09
CA PRO A 532 -5.14 -28.27 27.48
C PRO A 532 -6.46 -27.56 27.75
N VAL A 533 -7.24 -27.33 26.70
CA VAL A 533 -8.60 -26.78 26.75
C VAL A 533 -9.58 -27.89 26.37
N ASP A 534 -10.51 -28.20 27.29
CA ASP A 534 -11.50 -29.26 27.07
C ASP A 534 -12.40 -28.93 25.85
N GLY A 535 -12.36 -29.80 24.84
CA GLY A 535 -13.19 -29.68 23.64
C GLY A 535 -12.55 -28.92 22.46
N LEU A 536 -11.36 -28.36 22.63
CA LEU A 536 -10.59 -27.74 21.55
C LEU A 536 -9.99 -28.82 20.65
N ASP A 537 -10.04 -28.61 19.33
CA ASP A 537 -9.43 -29.52 18.35
C ASP A 537 -7.91 -29.61 18.54
N GLU A 538 -7.31 -30.77 18.25
CA GLU A 538 -5.87 -31.00 18.42
C GLU A 538 -5.01 -29.99 17.65
N SER A 539 -5.45 -29.53 16.47
CA SER A 539 -4.73 -28.53 15.69
C SER A 539 -4.74 -27.16 16.37
N TYR A 540 -5.91 -26.66 16.78
CA TYR A 540 -6.02 -25.40 17.51
C TYR A 540 -5.38 -25.46 18.91
N GLN A 541 -5.37 -26.64 19.54
CA GLN A 541 -4.65 -26.85 20.80
C GLN A 541 -3.14 -26.69 20.62
N ALA A 542 -2.56 -27.20 19.53
CA ALA A 542 -1.15 -26.99 19.21
C ALA A 542 -0.87 -25.51 18.95
N GLN A 543 -1.72 -24.83 18.18
CA GLN A 543 -1.62 -23.38 17.92
C GLN A 543 -1.66 -22.55 19.19
N LEU A 544 -2.60 -22.86 20.10
CA LEU A 544 -2.70 -22.20 21.40
C LEU A 544 -1.42 -22.38 22.22
N ASN A 545 -0.90 -23.61 22.32
CA ASN A 545 0.30 -23.87 23.10
C ASN A 545 1.55 -23.15 22.52
N GLU A 546 1.73 -23.15 21.19
CA GLU A 546 2.81 -22.41 20.54
C GLU A 546 2.69 -20.91 20.81
N TYR A 547 1.51 -20.33 20.62
CA TYR A 547 1.23 -18.93 20.91
C TYR A 547 1.53 -18.56 22.37
N LEU A 548 1.02 -19.33 23.33
CA LEU A 548 1.24 -19.06 24.76
C LEU A 548 2.72 -19.16 25.14
N SER A 549 3.50 -19.98 24.44
CA SER A 549 4.95 -20.07 24.63
C SER A 549 5.66 -18.80 24.17
N CYS A 550 5.26 -18.25 23.03
CA CYS A 550 5.74 -16.98 22.50
C CYS A 550 5.40 -15.82 23.45
N ILE A 551 4.13 -15.70 23.87
CA ILE A 551 3.69 -14.66 24.82
C ILE A 551 4.43 -14.77 26.16
N ALA A 552 4.68 -15.98 26.66
CA ALA A 552 5.46 -16.17 27.88
C ALA A 552 6.94 -15.76 27.72
N GLN A 553 7.50 -15.80 26.51
CA GLN A 553 8.83 -15.25 26.23
C GLN A 553 8.80 -13.72 26.15
N SER A 554 7.83 -13.13 25.43
CA SER A 554 7.66 -11.67 25.35
C SER A 554 7.45 -11.04 26.73
N ASP A 555 6.62 -11.64 27.60
CA ASP A 555 6.39 -11.18 28.98
C ASP A 555 7.68 -11.16 29.83
N ARG A 556 8.56 -12.16 29.62
CA ARG A 556 9.88 -12.21 30.27
C ARG A 556 10.85 -11.17 29.72
N ASP A 557 10.80 -10.87 28.44
CA ASP A 557 11.67 -9.86 27.84
C ASP A 557 11.20 -8.44 28.18
N LEU A 558 9.88 -8.20 28.24
CA LEU A 558 9.30 -6.97 28.77
C LEU A 558 9.71 -6.73 30.23
N GLN A 559 9.70 -7.77 31.06
CA GLN A 559 10.19 -7.69 32.44
C GLN A 559 11.65 -7.22 32.52
N LYS A 560 12.53 -7.82 31.74
CA LYS A 560 13.95 -7.45 31.71
C LYS A 560 14.14 -6.03 31.19
N PHE A 561 13.39 -5.65 30.17
CA PHE A 561 13.46 -4.33 29.56
C PHE A 561 13.05 -3.22 30.53
N LEU A 562 11.86 -3.32 31.14
CA LEU A 562 11.41 -2.34 32.12
C LEU A 562 12.32 -2.29 33.36
N ALA A 563 12.85 -3.43 33.82
CA ALA A 563 13.83 -3.46 34.90
C ALA A 563 15.14 -2.75 34.53
N THR A 564 15.56 -2.82 33.26
CA THR A 564 16.74 -2.11 32.76
C THR A 564 16.46 -0.61 32.67
N LEU A 565 15.31 -0.20 32.13
CA LEU A 565 14.88 1.19 32.07
C LEU A 565 14.77 1.83 33.45
N TRP A 566 14.30 1.09 34.45
CA TRP A 566 14.19 1.59 35.84
C TRP A 566 15.54 2.00 36.44
N ASN A 567 16.64 1.40 35.96
CA ASN A 567 17.99 1.71 36.44
C ASN A 567 18.72 2.70 35.52
N LEU A 568 18.06 3.22 34.49
CA LEU A 568 18.64 4.14 33.54
C LEU A 568 18.61 5.57 34.10
N ASP A 569 19.73 6.29 34.01
CA ASP A 569 19.85 7.68 34.48
C ASP A 569 19.25 8.67 33.45
N ARG A 570 18.05 8.36 32.96
CA ARG A 570 17.26 9.24 32.09
C ARG A 570 15.77 8.94 32.25
N PRO A 571 14.89 9.95 32.17
CA PRO A 571 13.44 9.77 32.19
C PRO A 571 12.95 9.12 30.89
N VAL A 572 12.17 8.05 31.01
CA VAL A 572 11.61 7.25 29.92
C VAL A 572 10.15 6.92 30.19
N VAL A 573 9.35 7.02 29.13
CA VAL A 573 7.95 6.58 29.05
C VAL A 573 7.87 5.44 28.04
N VAL A 574 7.15 4.37 28.39
CA VAL A 574 6.87 3.23 27.51
C VAL A 574 5.37 3.12 27.29
N VAL A 575 4.95 3.10 26.03
CA VAL A 575 3.61 2.67 25.59
C VAL A 575 3.79 1.29 24.96
N PHE A 576 3.36 0.25 25.65
CA PHE A 576 3.41 -1.13 25.16
C PHE A 576 1.99 -1.57 24.82
N PHE A 577 1.76 -2.17 23.66
CA PHE A 577 0.43 -2.66 23.28
C PHE A 577 0.53 -3.80 22.26
N GLY A 578 -0.47 -4.69 22.27
CA GLY A 578 -0.66 -5.69 21.22
C GLY A 578 -1.45 -5.16 20.04
N ASP A 579 -1.06 -5.52 18.82
CA ASP A 579 -1.67 -5.01 17.59
C ASP A 579 -2.96 -5.73 17.18
N HIS A 580 -3.08 -7.03 17.46
CA HIS A 580 -4.30 -7.84 17.31
C HIS A 580 -4.21 -9.16 18.10
N GLN A 581 -5.31 -9.92 18.19
CA GLN A 581 -5.25 -11.32 18.63
C GLN A 581 -4.79 -12.27 17.51
N PRO A 582 -4.31 -13.48 17.83
CA PRO A 582 -4.05 -14.50 16.81
C PRO A 582 -5.35 -14.98 16.14
N SER A 583 -5.28 -15.39 14.88
CA SER A 583 -6.48 -15.76 14.10
C SER A 583 -7.29 -16.89 14.71
N PHE A 584 -6.66 -17.87 15.38
CA PHE A 584 -7.37 -18.99 16.01
C PHE A 584 -8.16 -18.59 17.27
N ALA A 585 -8.04 -17.35 17.73
CA ALA A 585 -8.78 -16.88 18.90
C ALA A 585 -10.30 -16.93 18.68
N SER A 586 -10.78 -16.83 17.43
CA SER A 586 -12.20 -17.05 17.12
C SER A 586 -12.66 -18.45 17.50
N GLU A 587 -11.85 -19.47 17.30
CA GLU A 587 -12.21 -20.85 17.58
C GLU A 587 -12.17 -21.16 19.08
N LEU A 588 -11.27 -20.49 19.81
CA LEU A 588 -11.31 -20.49 21.27
C LEU A 588 -12.57 -19.77 21.78
N ASN A 589 -12.93 -18.64 21.17
CA ASN A 589 -14.12 -17.86 21.50
C ASN A 589 -15.41 -18.66 21.26
N ASP A 590 -15.57 -19.25 20.07
CA ASP A 590 -16.70 -20.09 19.67
C ASP A 590 -16.87 -21.30 20.61
N LEU A 591 -15.75 -21.91 21.02
CA LEU A 591 -15.77 -23.06 21.92
C LEU A 591 -16.21 -22.66 23.34
N ILE A 592 -15.59 -21.63 23.90
CA ILE A 592 -15.81 -21.22 25.30
C ILE A 592 -17.20 -20.59 25.45
N TYR A 593 -17.64 -19.81 24.46
CA TYR A 593 -18.92 -19.11 24.46
C TYR A 593 -19.92 -19.72 23.46
N ALA A 594 -19.99 -21.05 23.40
CA ALA A 594 -20.82 -21.80 22.44
C ALA A 594 -22.35 -21.54 22.53
N ASP A 595 -22.82 -20.92 23.62
CA ASP A 595 -24.22 -20.53 23.81
C ASP A 595 -24.54 -19.12 23.24
N GLU A 596 -23.52 -18.35 22.83
CA GLU A 596 -23.68 -17.04 22.16
C GLU A 596 -23.91 -17.22 20.65
N ASP A 597 -24.45 -16.19 20.00
CA ASP A 597 -24.50 -16.13 18.53
C ASP A 597 -23.11 -15.71 18.01
N PRO A 598 -22.40 -16.53 17.20
CA PRO A 598 -21.06 -16.19 16.69
C PRO A 598 -21.02 -14.91 15.85
N GLU A 599 -22.16 -14.53 15.28
CA GLU A 599 -22.31 -13.31 14.48
C GLU A 599 -22.71 -12.10 15.33
N SER A 600 -22.90 -12.27 16.65
CA SER A 600 -23.23 -11.13 17.52
C SER A 600 -22.04 -10.19 17.68
N PRO A 601 -22.26 -8.87 17.70
CA PRO A 601 -21.21 -7.87 17.88
C PRO A 601 -20.35 -8.12 19.13
N GLU A 602 -20.97 -8.50 20.24
CA GLU A 602 -20.26 -8.77 21.50
C GLU A 602 -19.34 -9.98 21.39
N HIS A 603 -19.79 -11.04 20.71
CA HIS A 603 -18.99 -12.23 20.48
C HIS A 603 -17.78 -11.91 19.59
N ILE A 604 -18.00 -11.17 18.49
CA ILE A 604 -16.94 -10.75 17.57
C ILE A 604 -15.96 -9.81 18.28
N ALA A 605 -16.43 -8.76 18.96
CA ALA A 605 -15.60 -7.73 19.59
C ALA A 605 -14.60 -8.31 20.60
N ARG A 606 -14.95 -9.42 21.27
CA ARG A 606 -14.04 -10.12 22.19
C ARG A 606 -12.72 -10.55 21.54
N THR A 607 -12.74 -10.90 20.24
CA THR A 607 -11.54 -11.27 19.48
C THR A 607 -10.73 -10.06 18.98
N TYR A 608 -11.30 -8.87 19.02
CA TYR A 608 -10.63 -7.61 18.63
C TYR A 608 -9.99 -6.90 19.82
N GLN A 609 -9.88 -7.56 20.97
CA GLN A 609 -9.36 -7.01 22.21
C GLN A 609 -7.94 -7.53 22.49
N THR A 610 -6.95 -6.65 22.54
CA THR A 610 -5.61 -6.94 23.04
C THR A 610 -5.40 -6.22 24.37
N THR A 611 -4.17 -5.84 24.65
CA THR A 611 -3.74 -5.37 25.95
C THR A 611 -2.73 -4.23 25.78
N TYR A 612 -2.75 -3.24 26.68
CA TYR A 612 -1.79 -2.14 26.67
C TYR A 612 -1.30 -1.73 28.07
N LEU A 613 -0.14 -1.08 28.10
CA LEU A 613 0.52 -0.53 29.28
C LEU A 613 1.15 0.82 28.93
N ILE A 614 0.85 1.86 29.70
CA ILE A 614 1.59 3.12 29.72
C ILE A 614 2.37 3.18 31.04
N TRP A 615 3.69 3.25 30.95
CA TRP A 615 4.61 3.15 32.09
C TRP A 615 5.68 4.23 32.03
N ALA A 616 6.17 4.66 33.20
CA ALA A 616 7.28 5.60 33.30
C ALA A 616 8.29 5.15 34.35
N ASN A 617 9.58 5.37 34.09
CA ASN A 617 10.66 5.06 35.04
C ASN A 617 10.95 6.20 36.06
N TYR A 618 10.11 7.22 36.08
CA TYR A 618 10.21 8.38 36.96
C TYR A 618 8.82 8.74 37.52
N ASP A 619 8.79 9.52 38.60
CA ASP A 619 7.55 9.99 39.23
C ASP A 619 6.87 11.04 38.33
N VAL A 620 5.72 10.71 37.75
CA VAL A 620 4.93 11.65 36.93
C VAL A 620 4.01 12.48 37.82
N LEU A 621 4.22 13.80 37.86
CA LEU A 621 3.41 14.67 38.71
C LEU A 621 1.95 14.65 38.27
N GLY A 622 1.04 14.51 39.24
CA GLY A 622 -0.40 14.43 38.98
C GLY A 622 -0.91 13.02 38.70
N ASN A 623 -0.03 12.02 38.62
CA ASN A 623 -0.38 10.60 38.52
C ASN A 623 0.26 9.83 39.69
N ASP A 624 -0.51 8.98 40.36
CA ASP A 624 -0.03 8.19 41.50
C ASP A 624 0.63 6.86 41.09
N GLN A 625 0.63 6.54 39.79
CA GLN A 625 1.26 5.37 39.17
C GLN A 625 0.79 4.04 39.77
N VAL A 626 -0.47 3.97 40.20
CA VAL A 626 -1.06 2.77 40.84
C VAL A 626 -1.73 1.80 39.87
N SER A 627 -1.41 1.88 38.56
CA SER A 627 -2.01 1.02 37.52
C SER A 627 -3.51 1.23 37.35
N GLN A 628 -3.93 2.45 37.00
CA GLN A 628 -5.31 2.70 36.60
C GLN A 628 -5.69 1.72 35.47
N THR A 629 -6.70 0.89 35.71
CA THR A 629 -7.25 -0.02 34.69
C THR A 629 -8.32 0.72 33.90
N LEU A 630 -8.07 0.95 32.60
CA LEU A 630 -8.99 1.62 31.69
C LEU A 630 -8.90 0.93 30.32
N ASP A 631 -10.03 0.55 29.74
CA ASP A 631 -10.06 0.02 28.39
C ASP A 631 -10.14 1.18 27.37
N ALA A 632 -9.44 1.04 26.24
CA ALA A 632 -9.29 2.10 25.24
C ALA A 632 -9.19 1.53 23.82
N GLY A 633 -9.46 2.33 22.80
CA GLY A 633 -9.07 2.01 21.42
C GLY A 633 -7.58 2.28 21.18
N VAL A 634 -6.94 1.56 20.25
CA VAL A 634 -5.53 1.82 19.88
C VAL A 634 -5.31 3.28 19.44
N SER A 635 -6.29 3.86 18.75
CA SER A 635 -6.25 5.24 18.24
C SER A 635 -6.17 6.32 19.32
N THR A 636 -6.58 6.04 20.56
CA THR A 636 -6.54 7.02 21.64
C THR A 636 -5.29 6.91 22.53
N LEU A 637 -4.51 5.83 22.40
CA LEU A 637 -3.34 5.57 23.26
C LEU A 637 -2.28 6.68 23.18
N GLY A 638 -2.06 7.26 21.99
CA GLY A 638 -1.14 8.39 21.80
C GLY A 638 -1.57 9.63 22.59
N ALA A 639 -2.86 9.99 22.52
CA ALA A 639 -3.43 11.12 23.24
C ALA A 639 -3.43 10.88 24.76
N MET A 640 -3.77 9.66 25.20
CA MET A 640 -3.75 9.26 26.61
C MET A 640 -2.33 9.34 27.19
N MET A 641 -1.32 8.88 26.46
CA MET A 641 0.09 9.00 26.86
C MET A 641 0.48 10.48 26.99
N ALA A 642 0.20 11.29 25.97
CA ALA A 642 0.57 12.71 25.96
C ALA A 642 -0.12 13.49 27.08
N GLU A 643 -1.39 13.18 27.38
CA GLU A 643 -2.11 13.73 28.51
C GLU A 643 -1.43 13.35 29.84
N ALA A 644 -1.17 12.06 30.03
CA ALA A 644 -0.62 11.51 31.28
C ALA A 644 0.72 12.13 31.65
N ILE A 645 1.61 12.33 30.67
CA ILE A 645 2.98 12.78 30.92
C ILE A 645 3.15 14.30 30.85
N GLY A 646 2.10 15.06 30.57
CA GLY A 646 2.22 16.52 30.44
C GLY A 646 2.63 17.03 29.06
N ALA A 647 2.73 16.17 28.04
CA ALA A 647 3.12 16.61 26.70
C ALA A 647 2.05 17.52 26.09
N PRO A 648 2.43 18.52 25.25
CA PRO A 648 1.45 19.35 24.55
C PRO A 648 0.51 18.52 23.69
N LEU A 649 -0.80 18.76 23.81
CA LEU A 649 -1.84 18.10 23.01
C LEU A 649 -2.26 18.98 21.82
N THR A 650 -2.55 18.36 20.69
CA THR A 650 -3.24 19.02 19.57
C THR A 650 -4.73 19.17 19.87
N ASP A 651 -5.42 20.05 19.15
CA ASP A 651 -6.86 20.20 19.30
C ASP A 651 -7.61 18.91 18.90
N PHE A 652 -7.13 18.20 17.87
CA PHE A 652 -7.60 16.85 17.53
C PHE A 652 -7.46 15.86 18.69
N GLN A 653 -6.30 15.80 19.34
CA GLN A 653 -6.09 14.91 20.51
C GLN A 653 -7.01 15.29 21.67
N LYS A 654 -7.24 16.58 21.92
CA LYS A 654 -8.20 17.04 22.92
C LYS A 654 -9.62 16.60 22.57
N ALA A 655 -10.01 16.71 21.30
CA ALA A 655 -11.32 16.29 20.83
C ALA A 655 -11.54 14.78 20.99
N GLN A 656 -10.52 13.97 20.69
CA GLN A 656 -10.54 12.53 20.97
C GLN A 656 -10.73 12.25 22.47
N LEU A 657 -9.95 12.92 23.33
CA LEU A 657 -10.06 12.73 24.78
C LEU A 657 -11.44 13.13 25.31
N VAL A 658 -12.08 14.16 24.76
CA VAL A 658 -13.47 14.52 25.11
C VAL A 658 -14.47 13.48 24.60
N ALA A 659 -14.30 12.99 23.37
CA ALA A 659 -15.17 11.94 22.82
C ALA A 659 -15.14 10.66 23.68
N THR A 660 -14.00 10.33 24.31
CA THR A 660 -13.90 9.17 25.23
C THR A 660 -14.84 9.23 26.45
N GLU A 661 -15.39 10.40 26.80
CA GLU A 661 -16.37 10.54 27.88
C GLU A 661 -17.74 9.92 27.54
N THR A 662 -17.99 9.64 26.25
CA THR A 662 -19.22 8.98 25.77
C THR A 662 -18.93 7.71 24.98
N MET A 663 -17.84 7.71 24.22
CA MET A 663 -17.33 6.63 23.37
C MET A 663 -15.88 6.30 23.78
N PRO A 664 -15.66 5.65 24.94
CA PRO A 664 -14.31 5.30 25.41
C PRO A 664 -13.54 4.40 24.43
N ILE A 665 -14.25 3.60 23.64
CA ILE A 665 -13.65 2.66 22.69
C ILE A 665 -14.35 2.77 21.35
N LEU A 666 -13.57 2.95 20.29
CA LEU A 666 -13.99 2.88 18.90
C LEU A 666 -13.01 1.98 18.14
N HIS A 667 -13.55 1.00 17.42
CA HIS A 667 -12.80 0.09 16.53
C HIS A 667 -13.72 -0.50 15.45
N SER A 668 -13.18 -1.34 14.56
CA SER A 668 -13.91 -1.90 13.40
C SER A 668 -15.23 -2.62 13.70
N VAL A 669 -15.43 -3.17 14.91
CA VAL A 669 -16.70 -3.86 15.25
C VAL A 669 -17.76 -2.86 15.70
N GLY A 670 -17.37 -1.79 16.38
CA GLY A 670 -18.30 -0.80 16.87
C GLY A 670 -17.74 0.15 17.93
N VAL A 671 -18.68 0.78 18.61
CA VAL A 671 -18.47 1.76 19.68
C VAL A 671 -18.89 1.16 21.00
N HIS A 672 -17.98 1.11 21.98
CA HIS A 672 -18.39 0.86 23.35
C HIS A 672 -18.74 2.19 24.02
N THR A 673 -19.94 2.27 24.59
CA THR A 673 -20.42 3.42 25.36
C THR A 673 -20.06 3.29 26.84
N THR A 674 -20.11 4.39 27.58
CA THR A 674 -19.77 4.40 29.03
C THR A 674 -20.74 3.62 29.91
N ASP A 675 -21.91 3.23 29.40
CA ASP A 675 -22.84 2.32 30.08
C ASP A 675 -22.51 0.82 29.86
N GLY A 676 -21.47 0.53 29.06
CA GLY A 676 -20.99 -0.81 28.76
C GLY A 676 -21.64 -1.46 27.52
N SER A 677 -22.53 -0.74 26.82
CA SER A 677 -23.13 -1.25 25.58
C SER A 677 -22.15 -1.21 24.42
N LEU A 678 -22.23 -2.18 23.52
CA LEU A 678 -21.56 -2.17 22.22
C LEU A 678 -22.57 -1.81 21.14
N ILE A 679 -22.33 -0.71 20.43
CA ILE A 679 -23.14 -0.27 19.30
C ILE A 679 -22.38 -0.62 18.01
N PRO A 680 -22.93 -1.50 17.16
CA PRO A 680 -22.27 -1.90 15.91
C PRO A 680 -22.00 -0.71 14.99
N ILE A 681 -20.89 -0.75 14.27
CA ILE A 681 -20.48 0.35 13.39
C ILE A 681 -21.45 0.57 12.20
N ASP A 682 -22.21 -0.48 11.84
CA ASP A 682 -23.19 -0.45 10.75
C ASP A 682 -24.59 0.03 11.19
N ASP A 683 -24.84 0.14 12.50
CA ASP A 683 -26.08 0.72 13.06
C ASP A 683 -25.92 2.24 13.25
N VAL A 684 -25.78 2.95 12.14
CA VAL A 684 -25.47 4.39 12.09
C VAL A 684 -26.47 5.24 12.89
N ASP A 685 -27.75 4.86 12.91
CA ASP A 685 -28.79 5.59 13.63
C ASP A 685 -28.69 5.45 15.15
N ALA A 686 -27.96 4.44 15.64
CA ALA A 686 -27.76 4.17 17.06
C ALA A 686 -26.44 4.73 17.62
N LEU A 687 -25.51 5.14 16.76
CA LEU A 687 -24.21 5.65 17.19
C LEU A 687 -24.35 6.95 18.00
N PRO A 688 -23.48 7.19 19.01
CA PRO A 688 -23.52 8.42 19.79
C PRO A 688 -23.24 9.65 18.92
N GLU A 689 -23.77 10.82 19.28
CA GLU A 689 -23.49 12.09 18.57
C GLU A 689 -21.97 12.38 18.48
N ALA A 690 -21.21 12.01 19.51
CA ALA A 690 -19.76 12.12 19.52
C ALA A 690 -19.07 11.33 18.39
N TYR A 691 -19.68 10.25 17.89
CA TYR A 691 -19.17 9.50 16.75
C TYR A 691 -19.24 10.34 15.47
N ASP A 692 -20.38 10.96 15.20
CA ASP A 692 -20.59 11.81 14.01
C ASP A 692 -19.74 13.07 14.06
N ASP A 693 -19.64 13.68 15.25
CA ASP A 693 -18.80 14.85 15.47
C ASP A 693 -17.32 14.53 15.20
N LEU A 694 -16.82 13.45 15.80
CA LEU A 694 -15.44 13.03 15.61
C LEU A 694 -15.19 12.53 14.18
N ALA A 695 -16.20 11.99 13.48
CA ALA A 695 -16.09 11.66 12.06
C ALA A 695 -15.81 12.91 11.20
N ARG A 696 -16.52 14.02 11.47
CA ARG A 696 -16.32 15.30 10.77
C ARG A 696 -14.96 15.92 11.08
N ILE A 697 -14.57 15.93 12.36
CA ILE A 697 -13.25 16.43 12.78
C ILE A 697 -12.15 15.58 12.13
N THR A 698 -12.26 14.25 12.20
CA THR A 698 -11.30 13.33 11.58
C THR A 698 -11.22 13.53 10.07
N TYR A 699 -12.35 13.76 9.40
CA TYR A 699 -12.35 14.05 7.97
C TYR A 699 -11.60 15.35 7.65
N LEU A 700 -11.76 16.41 8.47
CA LEU A 700 -11.00 17.65 8.34
C LEU A 700 -9.50 17.40 8.51
N GLU A 701 -9.10 16.78 9.62
CA GLU A 701 -7.69 16.61 10.00
C GLU A 701 -6.93 15.60 9.15
N PHE A 702 -7.64 14.59 8.64
CA PHE A 702 -7.05 13.50 7.89
C PHE A 702 -7.52 13.45 6.44
N ALA A 703 -8.79 13.13 6.20
CA ALA A 703 -9.26 12.77 4.87
C ALA A 703 -9.18 13.92 3.85
N SER A 704 -9.45 15.15 4.27
CA SER A 704 -9.42 16.34 3.40
C SER A 704 -7.99 16.66 2.91
N ASN A 705 -6.98 16.25 3.66
CA ASN A 705 -5.56 16.42 3.32
C ASN A 705 -5.04 15.36 2.33
N LEU A 706 -5.85 14.34 2.01
CA LEU A 706 -5.49 13.25 1.09
C LEU A 706 -6.07 13.44 -0.33
N GLU A 707 -6.97 14.42 -0.52
CA GLU A 707 -7.60 14.77 -1.81
C GLU A 707 -6.83 15.87 -2.56
#